data_AF-A0A1H4CSZ7-F1
#
_entry.id   AF-A0A1H4CSZ7-F1
#
_cell.length_a   1.000
_cell.length_b   1.000
_cell.length_c   1.000
_cell.angle_alpha   90.00
_cell.angle_beta   90.00
_cell.angle_gamma   90.00
#
_symmetry.space_group_name_H-M   'P 1'
#
loop_
_entity.id
_entity.type
_entity.pdbx_description
1 polymer ?
#
loop_
_entity_poly.entity_id
_entity_poly.type
_entity_poly.pdbx_seq_one_letter_code
_entity_poly.pdbx_strand_id
1 'polypeptide(L)'
;MAGDVAGFSSTGTSNYSKYQWQLKNTGLMANGNKGYDVGNTSNLKGNTTTPAIVAVMDTGVDYNNPSLAGQMYHFTADQQKALGCDEYGYCAAGYKGNDVRDISGHGTHCAGIIGADGTNGVSGVVSNKGVSIIAIKAMEDDTGSIWLSSEIRGWNWLVKAKASGVDVKAVNVSLGGTLGSKAENIAVDAADQVGITTIFASGNSSMDMDVNEGDTTMTSQGSTLNVNSMEASGKASPFSNYGLTSTELYAPGSSILSTVASEAATFNAFCAASDTLSGAKTRAVVYEGFESDNASDASDPHINGGLTFYYYDETQTNHLGDAVTIGKNYFYGEQGLDIPANDKQSATIISDQVDLSNAAALVEALQNNAQLYRGFSMWSERGRVDIQCDFKLRDGSFSNTTAENMGTFQWRNSGNSGGSLAAGQKYSDLQKLPENVDFENFQMKITLTFNDTSTILHLDSIGVGTDLDPYTVYGGTSMAAPATTGAFALLASHHPDEASSKIAARLVGGVEKQDTFADTCISGGRLNIDKANRNPDPVIQKATADGQMVKLEGWFLGNPNGATITIGGQEAKILTWISDSNGKIDMAEIVVPQCMTGKQMVVLTNGDGQSGRYVVMLSTDGSFTDLAVPSGNGYGSPEKVGLATADGEVYLLASNTSDDTTVLWRYDSAANNWIDLGKTSMNPKVSNGWYCQITGHQGKLYATSISASGTGDLWEYTPGTQVWRQIKTTQTLNQKSTPVSYNGQLLLIGGQTSSNQYSDAILEVNPDTGAVSTAGTLPEGVALAKTAVSGEKLALIGGDTASGSKVGLYLTDLKNTEKIDLPTYDEGQQMDLAIGGTAEGFIISGLVSTADGWQDTWSYNVETKTWSPAGATLSTAKTFGLAGLTVGDGFYVWGKSNLISGMTFFRKTTVSAPVNPVDPVDPVDPGTPGTPSTETLTAANTNTGITSPSNMGMIVAALCLVAAGVIITVVVIRKRK
;
A
#
# COMPACT_ATOMS: atom_id res chain seq x y z
N MET A 1 15.26 -38.56 8.50
CA MET A 1 14.72 -39.56 7.55
C MET A 1 14.17 -38.76 6.39
N ALA A 2 14.94 -38.70 5.32
CA ALA A 2 14.57 -38.02 4.07
C ALA A 2 13.55 -38.91 3.35
N GLY A 3 12.33 -38.41 3.18
CA GLY A 3 11.40 -38.98 2.22
C GLY A 3 11.71 -38.35 0.88
N ASP A 4 12.23 -39.15 -0.05
CA ASP A 4 12.34 -38.78 -1.46
C ASP A 4 10.95 -38.36 -1.96
N VAL A 5 10.80 -37.07 -2.26
CA VAL A 5 9.68 -36.59 -3.06
C VAL A 5 9.96 -37.10 -4.47
N ALA A 6 9.11 -37.99 -4.95
CA ALA A 6 9.20 -38.55 -6.29
C ALA A 6 9.22 -37.43 -7.35
N GLY A 7 10.23 -37.47 -8.23
CA GLY A 7 10.07 -37.06 -9.62
C GLY A 7 10.38 -35.60 -9.98
N PHE A 8 11.54 -35.07 -9.61
CA PHE A 8 12.14 -34.04 -10.47
C PHE A 8 12.81 -34.73 -11.66
N SER A 9 12.36 -34.44 -12.88
CA SER A 9 13.07 -34.82 -14.10
C SER A 9 14.44 -34.14 -14.11
N SER A 10 15.49 -34.90 -13.81
CA SER A 10 16.90 -34.52 -14.05
C SER A 10 17.38 -35.00 -15.42
N THR A 11 16.48 -35.48 -16.29
CA THR A 11 16.82 -35.99 -17.61
C THR A 11 16.59 -34.90 -18.67
N GLY A 12 17.63 -34.09 -18.91
CA GLY A 12 17.71 -33.15 -20.03
C GLY A 12 16.73 -31.98 -19.91
N THR A 13 17.10 -30.95 -19.15
CA THR A 13 16.25 -29.77 -18.93
C THR A 13 16.09 -28.94 -20.20
N SER A 14 14.85 -28.81 -20.66
CA SER A 14 14.49 -27.87 -21.73
C SER A 14 14.84 -26.44 -21.32
N ASN A 15 15.36 -25.67 -22.27
CA ASN A 15 15.68 -24.27 -22.06
C ASN A 15 14.42 -23.41 -22.24
N TYR A 16 13.89 -22.85 -21.15
CA TYR A 16 12.68 -22.03 -21.13
C TYR A 16 12.93 -20.52 -21.29
N SER A 17 14.15 -20.10 -21.62
CA SER A 17 14.48 -18.68 -21.82
C SER A 17 13.60 -17.97 -22.85
N LYS A 18 13.02 -18.70 -23.82
CA LYS A 18 12.07 -18.14 -24.80
C LYS A 18 10.76 -17.63 -24.18
N TYR A 19 10.39 -18.14 -23.00
CA TYR A 19 9.22 -17.72 -22.23
C TYR A 19 9.56 -16.66 -21.15
N GLN A 20 10.85 -16.30 -21.00
CA GLN A 20 11.31 -15.31 -20.03
C GLN A 20 11.51 -13.93 -20.68
N TRP A 21 10.39 -13.33 -21.12
CA TRP A 21 10.40 -12.02 -21.78
C TRP A 21 11.10 -10.95 -20.94
N GLN A 22 11.03 -11.05 -19.62
CA GLN A 22 11.66 -10.12 -18.68
C GLN A 22 13.18 -10.03 -18.87
N LEU A 23 13.81 -11.11 -19.33
CA LEU A 23 15.24 -11.16 -19.63
C LEU A 23 15.54 -10.86 -21.09
N LYS A 24 14.63 -11.21 -22.01
CA LYS A 24 14.74 -10.94 -23.43
C LYS A 24 13.37 -10.96 -24.10
N ASN A 25 12.84 -9.79 -24.40
CA ASN A 25 11.52 -9.68 -25.00
C ASN A 25 11.62 -9.74 -26.53
N THR A 26 11.17 -10.86 -27.11
CA THR A 26 11.10 -11.09 -28.56
C THR A 26 9.80 -10.61 -29.19
N GLY A 27 8.84 -10.16 -28.38
CA GLY A 27 7.49 -9.80 -28.77
C GLY A 27 6.51 -10.98 -28.90
N LEU A 28 6.96 -12.21 -28.62
CA LEU A 28 6.12 -13.41 -28.73
C LEU A 28 5.29 -13.69 -27.47
N MET A 29 5.77 -13.24 -26.31
CA MET A 29 5.10 -13.43 -25.02
C MET A 29 4.17 -12.26 -24.72
N ALA A 30 2.95 -12.52 -24.22
CA ALA A 30 2.12 -11.50 -23.57
C ALA A 30 1.82 -10.24 -24.42
N ASN A 31 1.61 -10.39 -25.74
CA ASN A 31 1.53 -9.27 -26.70
C ASN A 31 2.69 -8.26 -26.54
N GLY A 32 3.88 -8.79 -26.34
CA GLY A 32 5.05 -8.02 -26.02
C GLY A 32 5.54 -7.14 -27.16
N ASN A 33 6.16 -6.02 -26.81
CA ASN A 33 6.95 -5.22 -27.74
C ASN A 33 8.43 -5.55 -27.56
N LYS A 34 9.14 -5.77 -28.67
CA LYS A 34 10.57 -6.13 -28.65
C LYS A 34 11.39 -5.10 -27.86
N GLY A 35 12.29 -5.58 -27.00
CA GLY A 35 13.22 -4.74 -26.22
C GLY A 35 12.65 -4.10 -24.95
N TYR A 36 11.37 -4.30 -24.66
CA TYR A 36 10.79 -3.98 -23.35
C TYR A 36 11.08 -5.12 -22.39
N ASP A 37 12.31 -5.14 -21.88
CA ASP A 37 12.87 -6.08 -20.91
C ASP A 37 13.86 -5.32 -20.00
N VAL A 38 14.64 -6.02 -19.16
CA VAL A 38 15.62 -5.39 -18.26
C VAL A 38 16.84 -4.74 -18.96
N GLY A 39 17.01 -4.89 -20.27
CA GLY A 39 18.03 -4.19 -21.05
C GLY A 39 19.46 -4.74 -20.97
N ASN A 40 19.69 -5.98 -20.51
CA ASN A 40 21.01 -6.65 -20.50
C ASN A 40 20.96 -8.06 -21.14
N THR A 41 20.44 -8.16 -22.35
CA THR A 41 20.01 -9.47 -22.87
C THR A 41 21.14 -10.35 -23.45
N SER A 42 22.43 -9.94 -23.36
CA SER A 42 23.54 -10.76 -23.89
C SER A 42 24.98 -10.45 -23.44
N ASN A 43 25.29 -9.32 -22.78
CA ASN A 43 26.69 -8.86 -22.67
C ASN A 43 27.28 -8.82 -21.24
N LEU A 44 26.46 -8.59 -20.20
CA LEU A 44 26.96 -8.44 -18.83
C LEU A 44 26.61 -9.67 -17.98
N LYS A 45 27.63 -10.39 -17.49
CA LYS A 45 27.51 -11.53 -16.57
C LYS A 45 28.05 -11.15 -15.20
N GLY A 46 27.45 -11.64 -14.11
CA GLY A 46 27.93 -11.30 -12.76
C GLY A 46 29.36 -11.78 -12.50
N ASN A 47 30.09 -11.06 -11.65
CA ASN A 47 31.46 -11.43 -11.28
C ASN A 47 31.47 -12.60 -10.30
N THR A 48 31.98 -13.77 -10.72
CA THR A 48 31.97 -14.99 -9.91
C THR A 48 33.07 -15.06 -8.86
N THR A 49 34.06 -14.16 -8.90
CA THR A 49 35.12 -14.08 -7.88
C THR A 49 34.66 -13.27 -6.67
N THR A 50 33.83 -12.26 -6.90
CA THR A 50 33.25 -11.40 -5.87
C THR A 50 31.75 -11.29 -6.10
N PRO A 51 30.98 -12.36 -5.85
CA PRO A 51 29.53 -12.32 -6.03
C PRO A 51 28.90 -11.29 -5.10
N ALA A 52 27.88 -10.59 -5.59
CA ALA A 52 27.09 -9.69 -4.76
C ALA A 52 26.21 -10.50 -3.81
N ILE A 53 26.24 -10.18 -2.52
CA ILE A 53 25.36 -10.82 -1.53
C ILE A 53 24.09 -9.98 -1.41
N VAL A 54 22.94 -10.57 -1.69
CA VAL A 54 21.61 -9.93 -1.53
C VAL A 54 20.71 -10.80 -0.69
N ALA A 55 19.72 -10.19 -0.02
CA ALA A 55 18.73 -10.90 0.76
C ALA A 55 17.35 -10.88 0.08
N VAL A 56 16.55 -11.92 0.31
CA VAL A 56 15.13 -11.99 -0.06
C VAL A 56 14.32 -12.08 1.23
N MET A 57 13.61 -11.01 1.57
CA MET A 57 12.69 -10.98 2.71
C MET A 57 11.27 -11.25 2.24
N ASP A 58 10.80 -12.47 2.51
CA ASP A 58 9.56 -12.98 1.92
C ASP A 58 9.05 -14.23 2.68
N THR A 59 8.33 -15.14 2.01
CA THR A 59 7.85 -16.43 2.53
C THR A 59 8.97 -17.45 2.81
N GLY A 60 10.23 -17.11 2.52
CA GLY A 60 11.40 -17.99 2.59
C GLY A 60 12.01 -18.23 1.21
N VAL A 61 13.00 -19.12 1.11
CA VAL A 61 13.53 -19.59 -0.19
C VAL A 61 13.70 -21.10 -0.14
N ASP A 62 13.16 -21.85 -1.12
CA ASP A 62 13.46 -23.28 -1.26
C ASP A 62 14.88 -23.47 -1.77
N TYR A 63 15.83 -23.50 -0.84
CA TYR A 63 17.27 -23.69 -1.10
C TYR A 63 17.60 -25.07 -1.72
N ASN A 64 16.63 -25.99 -1.81
CA ASN A 64 16.79 -27.25 -2.54
C ASN A 64 16.37 -27.17 -4.01
N ASN A 65 15.76 -26.05 -4.44
CA ASN A 65 15.39 -25.87 -5.84
C ASN A 65 16.65 -25.95 -6.71
N PRO A 66 16.69 -26.78 -7.77
CA PRO A 66 17.89 -27.04 -8.54
C PRO A 66 18.45 -25.79 -9.22
N SER A 67 17.60 -24.82 -9.57
CA SER A 67 18.02 -23.54 -10.15
C SER A 67 18.62 -22.56 -9.12
N LEU A 68 18.43 -22.80 -7.82
CA LEU A 68 18.81 -21.89 -6.73
C LEU A 68 19.85 -22.46 -5.76
N ALA A 69 19.94 -23.77 -5.62
CA ALA A 69 20.76 -24.41 -4.58
C ALA A 69 22.22 -23.92 -4.59
N GLY A 70 22.82 -23.77 -5.78
CA GLY A 70 24.18 -23.25 -5.88
C GLY A 70 24.30 -21.72 -5.82
N GLN A 71 23.21 -20.98 -5.67
CA GLN A 71 23.16 -19.52 -5.59
C GLN A 71 22.90 -19.03 -4.17
N MET A 72 22.64 -19.94 -3.23
CA MET A 72 22.44 -19.58 -1.82
C MET A 72 23.76 -19.18 -1.16
N TYR A 73 23.69 -18.19 -0.27
CA TYR A 73 24.80 -17.86 0.61
C TYR A 73 24.87 -18.89 1.75
N HIS A 74 26.06 -19.43 2.02
CA HIS A 74 26.28 -20.40 3.10
C HIS A 74 26.91 -19.74 4.32
N PHE A 75 26.17 -19.68 5.43
CA PHE A 75 26.72 -19.27 6.72
C PHE A 75 27.53 -20.41 7.35
N THR A 76 28.75 -20.11 7.80
CA THR A 76 29.54 -21.07 8.57
C THR A 76 28.88 -21.37 9.91
N ALA A 77 29.18 -22.52 10.52
CA ALA A 77 28.63 -22.89 11.82
C ALA A 77 28.88 -21.83 12.92
N ASP A 78 30.01 -21.13 12.86
CA ASP A 78 30.33 -20.03 13.77
C ASP A 78 29.47 -18.78 13.50
N GLN A 79 29.26 -18.43 12.22
CA GLN A 79 28.34 -17.35 11.84
C GLN A 79 26.91 -17.67 12.26
N GLN A 80 26.43 -18.89 12.02
CA GLN A 80 25.11 -19.37 12.43
C GLN A 80 24.89 -19.17 13.93
N LYS A 81 25.87 -19.60 14.74
CA LYS A 81 25.82 -19.44 16.21
C LYS A 81 25.86 -17.97 16.64
N ALA A 82 26.68 -17.13 16.02
CA ALA A 82 26.83 -15.72 16.37
C ALA A 82 25.60 -14.88 15.98
N LEU A 83 25.02 -15.18 14.82
CA LEU A 83 23.89 -14.45 14.24
C LEU A 83 22.54 -15.03 14.70
N GLY A 84 22.50 -16.28 15.17
CA GLY A 84 21.26 -16.96 15.54
C GLY A 84 20.42 -17.32 14.33
N CYS A 85 21.07 -17.79 13.26
CA CYS A 85 20.49 -18.04 11.94
C CYS A 85 20.68 -19.51 11.53
N ASP A 86 20.09 -19.93 10.42
CA ASP A 86 20.37 -21.24 9.80
C ASP A 86 21.49 -21.12 8.75
N GLU A 87 21.74 -22.20 8.00
CA GLU A 87 22.79 -22.25 6.98
C GLU A 87 22.57 -21.24 5.83
N TYR A 88 21.33 -20.87 5.54
CA TYR A 88 20.97 -20.10 4.34
C TYR A 88 20.37 -18.72 4.66
N GLY A 89 20.11 -18.42 5.93
CA GLY A 89 19.62 -17.13 6.38
C GLY A 89 18.87 -17.18 7.72
N TYR A 90 17.87 -16.31 7.87
CA TYR A 90 17.21 -16.06 9.15
C TYR A 90 15.69 -16.18 9.07
N CYS A 91 15.11 -16.99 9.95
CA CYS A 91 13.67 -17.06 10.16
C CYS A 91 13.21 -15.92 11.09
N ALA A 92 12.84 -14.79 10.48
CA ALA A 92 12.40 -13.60 11.19
C ALA A 92 11.03 -13.77 11.85
N ALA A 93 10.20 -14.68 11.33
CA ALA A 93 8.89 -15.00 11.87
C ALA A 93 8.94 -15.61 13.29
N GLY A 94 10.04 -16.31 13.63
CA GLY A 94 10.29 -16.81 14.99
C GLY A 94 9.58 -18.13 15.35
N TYR A 95 9.18 -18.93 14.35
CA TYR A 95 8.60 -20.26 14.58
C TYR A 95 9.66 -21.33 14.92
N LYS A 96 9.22 -22.52 15.35
CA LYS A 96 10.07 -23.61 15.84
C LYS A 96 11.05 -24.10 14.77
N GLY A 97 12.34 -23.84 15.00
CA GLY A 97 13.42 -24.19 14.07
C GLY A 97 13.73 -23.01 13.16
N ASN A 98 14.99 -22.61 13.08
CA ASN A 98 15.42 -21.44 12.28
C ASN A 98 15.32 -21.67 10.77
N ASP A 99 14.53 -22.64 10.29
CA ASP A 99 14.45 -23.04 8.88
C ASP A 99 13.84 -21.93 8.04
N VAL A 100 14.59 -21.49 7.02
CA VAL A 100 14.18 -20.47 6.05
C VAL A 100 13.54 -21.04 4.80
N ARG A 101 13.34 -22.37 4.73
CA ARG A 101 12.77 -23.01 3.55
C ARG A 101 11.38 -22.44 3.24
N ASP A 102 11.18 -22.11 1.98
CA ASP A 102 9.88 -21.74 1.46
C ASP A 102 9.05 -23.00 1.18
N ILE A 103 7.78 -22.93 1.55
CA ILE A 103 6.77 -23.95 1.23
C ILE A 103 5.52 -23.32 0.59
N SER A 104 5.47 -21.98 0.52
CA SER A 104 4.38 -21.22 -0.11
C SER A 104 4.68 -20.94 -1.59
N GLY A 105 5.94 -20.57 -1.90
CA GLY A 105 6.45 -20.43 -3.26
C GLY A 105 6.78 -18.99 -3.69
N HIS A 106 6.25 -17.97 -3.04
CA HIS A 106 6.43 -16.56 -3.44
C HIS A 106 7.89 -16.08 -3.31
N GLY A 107 8.53 -16.32 -2.16
CA GLY A 107 9.93 -15.94 -1.95
C GLY A 107 10.90 -16.72 -2.82
N THR A 108 10.60 -18.00 -3.10
CA THR A 108 11.36 -18.80 -4.07
C THR A 108 11.24 -18.24 -5.49
N HIS A 109 10.07 -17.70 -5.86
CA HIS A 109 9.86 -17.04 -7.16
C HIS A 109 10.69 -15.77 -7.29
N CYS A 110 10.69 -14.93 -6.25
CA CYS A 110 11.54 -13.74 -6.17
C CYS A 110 13.03 -14.08 -6.27
N ALA A 111 13.49 -15.10 -5.55
CA ALA A 111 14.88 -15.57 -5.60
C ALA A 111 15.30 -16.03 -7.02
N GLY A 112 14.40 -16.72 -7.74
CA GLY A 112 14.65 -17.13 -9.12
C GLY A 112 14.82 -15.97 -10.10
N ILE A 113 14.00 -14.92 -9.96
CA ILE A 113 14.10 -13.73 -10.81
C ILE A 113 15.45 -13.05 -10.60
N ILE A 114 15.94 -13.00 -9.36
CA ILE A 114 17.26 -12.44 -9.04
C ILE A 114 18.37 -13.30 -9.65
N GLY A 115 18.34 -14.61 -9.41
CA GLY A 115 19.56 -15.42 -9.53
C GLY A 115 19.43 -16.86 -9.99
N ALA A 116 18.31 -17.33 -10.56
CA ALA A 116 18.26 -18.70 -11.10
C ALA A 116 19.42 -18.94 -12.08
N ASP A 117 20.15 -20.05 -11.91
CA ASP A 117 21.47 -20.23 -12.53
C ASP A 117 21.47 -20.57 -14.02
N GLY A 118 20.30 -20.63 -14.65
CA GLY A 118 20.15 -20.86 -16.09
C GLY A 118 20.42 -22.30 -16.54
N THR A 119 20.78 -23.22 -15.64
CA THR A 119 21.14 -24.60 -16.01
C THR A 119 19.96 -25.56 -15.96
N ASN A 120 18.90 -25.22 -15.23
CA ASN A 120 17.75 -26.11 -14.98
C ASN A 120 16.44 -25.65 -15.64
N GLY A 121 16.51 -24.77 -16.62
CA GLY A 121 15.38 -24.39 -17.49
C GLY A 121 15.05 -22.90 -17.44
N VAL A 122 15.14 -22.26 -16.28
CA VAL A 122 14.95 -20.80 -16.13
C VAL A 122 16.23 -20.11 -15.69
N SER A 123 16.38 -18.84 -16.07
CA SER A 123 17.47 -17.95 -15.66
C SER A 123 16.93 -16.80 -14.81
N GLY A 124 17.76 -16.30 -13.89
CA GLY A 124 17.56 -15.00 -13.26
C GLY A 124 18.27 -13.89 -14.03
N VAL A 125 18.12 -12.64 -13.57
CA VAL A 125 18.90 -11.50 -14.09
C VAL A 125 20.40 -11.76 -13.93
N VAL A 126 20.82 -12.41 -12.84
CA VAL A 126 22.18 -12.92 -12.64
C VAL A 126 22.20 -14.44 -12.85
N SER A 127 22.30 -14.86 -14.11
CA SER A 127 22.23 -16.28 -14.50
C SER A 127 23.52 -17.09 -14.24
N ASN A 128 24.48 -16.56 -13.49
CA ASN A 128 25.73 -17.24 -13.14
C ASN A 128 26.02 -17.05 -11.64
N LYS A 129 27.15 -17.57 -11.13
CA LYS A 129 27.57 -17.44 -9.72
C LYS A 129 28.02 -16.03 -9.32
N GLY A 130 27.49 -15.00 -9.95
CA GLY A 130 27.79 -13.60 -9.63
C GLY A 130 26.91 -13.00 -8.53
N VAL A 131 25.98 -13.80 -7.97
CA VAL A 131 25.12 -13.42 -6.86
C VAL A 131 25.11 -14.52 -5.80
N SER A 132 24.91 -14.15 -4.54
CA SER A 132 24.62 -15.07 -3.45
C SER A 132 23.41 -14.59 -2.66
N ILE A 133 22.41 -15.45 -2.49
CA ILE A 133 21.11 -15.10 -1.92
C ILE A 133 21.03 -15.56 -0.47
N ILE A 134 20.67 -14.64 0.43
CA ILE A 134 20.30 -14.92 1.82
C ILE A 134 18.77 -14.95 1.92
N ALA A 135 18.21 -15.98 2.55
CA ALA A 135 16.77 -16.06 2.79
C ALA A 135 16.40 -15.41 4.13
N ILE A 136 15.46 -14.46 4.12
CA ILE A 136 14.84 -13.91 5.33
C ILE A 136 13.36 -14.31 5.32
N LYS A 137 13.02 -15.37 6.06
CA LYS A 137 11.64 -15.86 6.14
C LYS A 137 10.85 -15.02 7.13
N ALA A 138 9.99 -14.14 6.62
CA ALA A 138 9.17 -13.24 7.43
C ALA A 138 7.75 -13.79 7.70
N MET A 139 7.30 -14.77 6.91
CA MET A 139 6.01 -15.46 7.08
C MET A 139 6.05 -16.49 8.21
N GLU A 140 5.10 -16.42 9.15
CA GLU A 140 5.06 -17.26 10.36
C GLU A 140 4.63 -18.72 10.10
N ASP A 141 3.74 -18.96 9.13
CA ASP A 141 3.17 -20.27 8.76
C ASP A 141 2.53 -20.23 7.34
N ASP A 142 1.78 -21.28 6.97
CA ASP A 142 1.07 -21.36 5.67
C ASP A 142 -0.15 -20.44 5.57
N THR A 143 -0.39 -19.52 6.52
CA THR A 143 -1.53 -18.59 6.48
C THR A 143 -1.36 -17.48 5.42
N GLY A 144 -0.15 -17.32 4.87
CA GLY A 144 0.16 -16.27 3.90
C GLY A 144 0.25 -14.87 4.52
N SER A 145 0.17 -14.75 5.85
CA SER A 145 0.26 -13.46 6.54
C SER A 145 1.69 -13.17 7.00
N ILE A 146 2.15 -11.95 6.73
CA ILE A 146 3.43 -11.44 7.25
C ILE A 146 3.12 -10.30 8.20
N TRP A 147 3.73 -10.35 9.38
CA TRP A 147 3.60 -9.31 10.37
C TRP A 147 4.75 -8.31 10.22
N LEU A 148 4.42 -7.03 10.32
CA LEU A 148 5.39 -5.94 10.41
C LEU A 148 6.52 -6.19 11.44
N SER A 149 6.20 -6.85 12.56
CA SER A 149 7.20 -7.21 13.57
C SER A 149 8.25 -8.22 13.08
N SER A 150 7.88 -9.11 12.15
CA SER A 150 8.79 -10.05 11.49
C SER A 150 9.69 -9.33 10.50
N GLU A 151 9.16 -8.37 9.74
CA GLU A 151 9.95 -7.57 8.81
C GLU A 151 11.00 -6.72 9.55
N ILE A 152 10.59 -6.01 10.61
CA ILE A 152 11.49 -5.26 11.51
C ILE A 152 12.59 -6.18 12.09
N ARG A 153 12.26 -7.42 12.48
CA ARG A 153 13.26 -8.40 12.92
C ARG A 153 14.23 -8.76 11.79
N GLY A 154 13.74 -8.91 10.57
CA GLY A 154 14.53 -9.15 9.36
C GLY A 154 15.56 -8.06 9.10
N TRP A 155 15.15 -6.79 9.02
CA TRP A 155 16.09 -5.67 8.82
C TRP A 155 17.10 -5.55 9.96
N ASN A 156 16.66 -5.65 11.21
CA ASN A 156 17.57 -5.62 12.36
C ASN A 156 18.62 -6.75 12.30
N TRP A 157 18.22 -7.94 11.84
CA TRP A 157 19.15 -9.05 11.66
C TRP A 157 20.14 -8.78 10.53
N LEU A 158 19.70 -8.22 9.40
CA LEU A 158 20.57 -7.86 8.28
C LEU A 158 21.63 -6.82 8.68
N VAL A 159 21.24 -5.80 9.47
CA VAL A 159 22.17 -4.81 10.05
C VAL A 159 23.22 -5.52 10.92
N LYS A 160 22.79 -6.47 11.77
CA LYS A 160 23.69 -7.27 12.62
C LYS A 160 24.63 -8.15 11.78
N ALA A 161 24.13 -8.77 10.71
CA ALA A 161 24.93 -9.58 9.80
C ALA A 161 26.01 -8.76 9.10
N LYS A 162 25.66 -7.56 8.61
CA LYS A 162 26.59 -6.59 8.03
C LYS A 162 27.68 -6.16 9.00
N ALA A 163 27.31 -5.81 10.23
CA ALA A 163 28.25 -5.47 11.29
C ALA A 163 29.16 -6.65 11.68
N SER A 164 28.74 -7.89 11.40
CA SER A 164 29.51 -9.12 11.65
C SER A 164 30.39 -9.55 10.47
N GLY A 165 30.48 -8.73 9.41
CA GLY A 165 31.35 -8.95 8.26
C GLY A 165 30.70 -9.64 7.06
N VAL A 166 29.38 -9.86 7.06
CA VAL A 166 28.66 -10.36 5.89
C VAL A 166 28.31 -9.16 5.00
N ASP A 167 28.93 -9.04 3.83
CA ASP A 167 28.77 -7.86 2.96
C ASP A 167 27.45 -7.86 2.17
N VAL A 168 26.31 -7.94 2.87
CA VAL A 168 24.98 -7.82 2.27
C VAL A 168 24.84 -6.44 1.64
N LYS A 169 24.57 -6.37 0.33
CA LYS A 169 24.49 -5.11 -0.41
C LYS A 169 23.06 -4.58 -0.53
N ALA A 170 22.08 -5.48 -0.66
CA ALA A 170 20.68 -5.12 -0.79
C ALA A 170 19.74 -6.19 -0.22
N VAL A 171 18.49 -5.81 0.03
CA VAL A 171 17.38 -6.70 0.38
C VAL A 171 16.19 -6.43 -0.54
N ASN A 172 15.69 -7.49 -1.17
CA ASN A 172 14.42 -7.50 -1.89
C ASN A 172 13.28 -7.67 -0.89
N VAL A 173 12.31 -6.76 -0.92
CA VAL A 173 11.12 -6.77 -0.08
C VAL A 173 9.89 -6.72 -0.98
N SER A 174 9.40 -7.89 -1.36
CA SER A 174 8.24 -8.04 -2.25
C SER A 174 6.92 -8.15 -1.46
N LEU A 175 6.85 -7.35 -0.41
CA LEU A 175 5.81 -7.28 0.61
C LEU A 175 5.28 -5.84 0.67
N GLY A 176 4.08 -5.65 1.20
CA GLY A 176 3.53 -4.31 1.40
C GLY A 176 2.16 -4.32 2.06
N GLY A 177 1.79 -3.17 2.59
CA GLY A 177 0.66 -2.96 3.48
C GLY A 177 0.14 -1.52 3.35
N THR A 178 -1.12 -1.33 3.70
CA THR A 178 -1.81 -0.05 3.48
C THR A 178 -1.56 0.99 4.57
N LEU A 179 -0.73 0.69 5.58
CA LEU A 179 -0.50 1.55 6.73
C LEU A 179 1.00 1.81 6.90
N GLY A 180 1.41 3.07 6.76
CA GLY A 180 2.79 3.47 7.02
C GLY A 180 3.19 3.29 8.49
N SER A 181 4.38 2.73 8.72
CA SER A 181 4.91 2.48 10.06
C SER A 181 6.22 3.21 10.33
N LYS A 182 6.24 4.07 11.35
CA LYS A 182 7.47 4.74 11.78
C LYS A 182 8.55 3.76 12.27
N ALA A 183 8.14 2.64 12.87
CA ALA A 183 9.07 1.63 13.35
C ALA A 183 9.77 0.90 12.19
N GLU A 184 9.03 0.69 11.10
CA GLU A 184 9.56 0.14 9.85
C GLU A 184 10.57 1.08 9.21
N ASN A 185 10.21 2.36 9.08
CA ASN A 185 11.11 3.38 8.53
C ASN A 185 12.43 3.44 9.28
N ILE A 186 12.39 3.39 10.62
CA ILE A 186 13.61 3.37 11.44
C ILE A 186 14.47 2.13 11.14
N ALA A 187 13.84 0.97 10.91
CA ALA A 187 14.55 -0.27 10.60
C ALA A 187 15.16 -0.23 9.18
N VAL A 188 14.43 0.29 8.20
CA VAL A 188 14.92 0.51 6.83
C VAL A 188 16.05 1.53 6.81
N ASP A 189 15.89 2.67 7.49
CA ASP A 189 16.91 3.71 7.61
C ASP A 189 18.18 3.17 8.29
N ALA A 190 18.03 2.28 9.29
CA ALA A 190 19.19 1.63 9.92
C ALA A 190 19.92 0.68 8.95
N ALA A 191 19.21 0.00 8.05
CA ALA A 191 19.80 -0.81 7.00
C ALA A 191 20.53 0.06 5.96
N ASP A 192 19.92 1.15 5.51
CA ASP A 192 20.52 2.12 4.59
C ASP A 192 21.82 2.72 5.16
N GLN A 193 21.82 3.12 6.43
CA GLN A 193 22.98 3.69 7.13
C GLN A 193 24.22 2.78 7.17
N VAL A 194 24.03 1.45 7.15
CA VAL A 194 25.13 0.48 7.08
C VAL A 194 25.41 -0.01 5.66
N GLY A 195 24.80 0.61 4.65
CA GLY A 195 25.02 0.33 3.24
C GLY A 195 24.26 -0.89 2.73
N ILE A 196 23.05 -1.14 3.23
CA ILE A 196 22.12 -2.14 2.68
C ILE A 196 20.95 -1.41 2.03
N THR A 197 20.87 -1.48 0.70
CA THR A 197 19.76 -0.91 -0.08
C THR A 197 18.50 -1.76 0.08
N THR A 198 17.37 -1.14 0.40
CA THR A 198 16.07 -1.83 0.43
C THR A 198 15.33 -1.60 -0.89
N ILE A 199 14.82 -2.67 -1.51
CA ILE A 199 14.12 -2.62 -2.79
C ILE A 199 12.69 -3.16 -2.57
N PHE A 200 11.72 -2.26 -2.55
CA PHE A 200 10.30 -2.53 -2.34
C PHE A 200 9.55 -2.74 -3.65
N ALA A 201 8.49 -3.55 -3.57
CA ALA A 201 7.43 -3.59 -4.56
C ALA A 201 6.40 -2.49 -4.27
N SER A 202 5.99 -1.69 -5.26
CA SER A 202 5.11 -0.52 -4.98
C SER A 202 3.68 -0.86 -4.55
N GLY A 203 3.21 -2.07 -4.85
CA GLY A 203 1.89 -2.59 -4.48
C GLY A 203 0.96 -2.77 -5.68
N ASN A 204 -0.09 -3.55 -5.50
CA ASN A 204 -0.94 -4.08 -6.59
C ASN A 204 -2.39 -3.54 -6.55
N SER A 205 -2.57 -2.28 -6.19
CA SER A 205 -3.89 -1.67 -5.96
C SER A 205 -4.27 -0.56 -6.95
N SER A 206 -3.46 -0.34 -7.99
CA SER A 206 -3.65 0.74 -8.99
C SER A 206 -3.71 2.14 -8.37
N MET A 207 -3.06 2.35 -7.23
CA MET A 207 -3.14 3.60 -6.47
C MET A 207 -1.98 4.54 -6.78
N ASP A 208 -2.30 5.83 -6.81
CA ASP A 208 -1.31 6.90 -6.72
C ASP A 208 -0.82 7.02 -5.26
N MET A 209 0.44 6.66 -5.07
CA MET A 209 1.16 6.63 -3.80
C MET A 209 1.68 8.00 -3.37
N ASP A 210 1.58 9.04 -4.22
CA ASP A 210 1.76 10.43 -3.80
C ASP A 210 0.53 10.96 -3.03
N VAL A 211 -0.62 10.27 -3.16
CA VAL A 211 -1.89 10.58 -2.49
C VAL A 211 -2.23 9.56 -1.41
N ASN A 212 -1.96 8.27 -1.65
CA ASN A 212 -2.32 7.15 -0.78
C ASN A 212 -1.06 6.52 -0.17
N GLU A 213 -0.36 7.27 0.67
CA GLU A 213 0.89 6.82 1.30
C GLU A 213 0.70 5.52 2.11
N GLY A 214 1.65 4.59 1.95
CA GLY A 214 1.66 3.26 2.58
C GLY A 214 3.02 2.97 3.25
N ASP A 215 3.28 1.73 3.64
CA ASP A 215 4.58 1.35 4.21
C ASP A 215 5.75 1.52 3.23
N THR A 216 5.54 1.21 1.95
CA THR A 216 6.57 1.30 0.91
C THR A 216 6.96 2.72 0.50
N THR A 217 6.22 3.75 0.94
CA THR A 217 6.41 5.15 0.51
C THR A 217 7.07 6.04 1.56
N MET A 218 7.37 5.50 2.74
CA MET A 218 7.70 6.31 3.92
C MET A 218 9.21 6.38 4.24
N THR A 219 10.06 5.87 3.35
CA THR A 219 11.50 5.82 3.59
C THR A 219 12.17 7.16 3.30
N SER A 220 13.11 7.56 4.17
CA SER A 220 13.61 8.94 4.23
C SER A 220 15.03 9.13 3.66
N GLN A 221 15.64 8.04 3.15
CA GLN A 221 17.07 7.99 2.82
C GLN A 221 17.37 7.52 1.40
N GLY A 222 18.56 7.89 0.92
CA GLY A 222 18.90 8.01 -0.49
C GLY A 222 19.07 6.72 -1.31
N SER A 223 19.02 5.52 -0.71
CA SER A 223 19.21 4.28 -1.47
C SER A 223 18.03 3.31 -1.48
N THR A 224 16.89 3.64 -0.88
CA THR A 224 15.67 2.83 -1.04
C THR A 224 15.11 2.97 -2.44
N LEU A 225 14.62 1.86 -3.02
CA LEU A 225 13.95 1.83 -4.32
C LEU A 225 12.56 1.20 -4.20
N ASN A 226 11.52 1.93 -4.54
CA ASN A 226 10.15 1.46 -4.66
C ASN A 226 9.80 1.26 -6.15
N VAL A 227 9.49 0.02 -6.53
CA VAL A 227 9.51 -0.42 -7.93
C VAL A 227 8.10 -0.71 -8.45
N ASN A 228 7.73 0.00 -9.52
CA ASN A 228 6.48 -0.19 -10.26
C ASN A 228 6.59 -1.37 -11.25
N SER A 229 5.44 -1.93 -11.63
CA SER A 229 5.35 -3.08 -12.56
C SER A 229 4.98 -2.63 -13.97
N MET A 230 5.66 -3.21 -14.98
CA MET A 230 5.29 -3.11 -16.39
C MET A 230 5.01 -4.47 -17.03
N GLU A 231 4.23 -4.43 -18.12
CA GLU A 231 3.93 -5.56 -18.99
C GLU A 231 4.98 -5.73 -20.10
N ALA A 232 4.96 -6.88 -20.78
CA ALA A 232 5.78 -7.13 -21.96
C ALA A 232 5.50 -6.13 -23.09
N SER A 233 4.32 -5.52 -23.12
CA SER A 233 3.93 -4.47 -24.07
C SER A 233 4.68 -3.15 -23.85
N GLY A 234 5.33 -2.97 -22.70
CA GLY A 234 5.95 -1.71 -22.28
C GLY A 234 5.02 -0.73 -21.59
N LYS A 235 3.76 -1.11 -21.37
CA LYS A 235 2.80 -0.32 -20.59
C LYS A 235 2.96 -0.61 -19.10
N ALA A 236 2.52 0.33 -18.26
CA ALA A 236 2.33 0.06 -16.84
C ALA A 236 1.35 -1.11 -16.66
N SER A 237 1.66 -2.03 -15.76
CA SER A 237 0.74 -3.11 -15.40
C SER A 237 -0.52 -2.51 -14.77
N PRO A 238 -1.73 -2.94 -15.16
CA PRO A 238 -2.98 -2.32 -14.69
C PRO A 238 -3.14 -2.25 -13.17
N PHE A 239 -2.56 -3.21 -12.44
CA PHE A 239 -2.58 -3.28 -10.98
C PHE A 239 -1.50 -2.44 -10.29
N SER A 240 -0.47 -1.97 -11.01
CA SER A 240 0.70 -1.34 -10.38
C SER A 240 0.28 -0.06 -9.65
N ASN A 241 0.67 0.05 -8.39
CA ASN A 241 0.79 1.35 -7.75
C ASN A 241 1.87 2.19 -8.47
N TYR A 242 1.77 3.50 -8.34
CA TYR A 242 2.66 4.47 -8.98
C TYR A 242 2.74 5.76 -8.15
N GLY A 243 3.70 6.63 -8.43
CA GLY A 243 3.80 7.93 -7.78
C GLY A 243 5.00 8.70 -8.32
N LEU A 244 4.78 9.92 -8.78
CA LEU A 244 5.83 10.79 -9.29
C LEU A 244 6.94 11.02 -8.26
N THR A 245 6.58 11.05 -6.98
CA THR A 245 7.50 11.36 -5.88
C THR A 245 7.76 10.18 -4.95
N SER A 246 6.85 9.21 -4.90
CA SER A 246 6.91 8.06 -3.98
C SER A 246 7.48 6.77 -4.60
N THR A 247 7.74 6.73 -5.92
CA THR A 247 8.31 5.53 -6.56
C THR A 247 9.41 5.85 -7.58
N GLU A 248 10.33 4.90 -7.78
CA GLU A 248 11.59 5.17 -8.46
C GLU A 248 11.54 4.90 -9.96
N LEU A 249 11.09 3.70 -10.36
CA LEU A 249 11.16 3.22 -11.74
C LEU A 249 10.18 2.08 -12.02
N TYR A 250 9.98 1.77 -13.30
CA TYR A 250 9.25 0.58 -13.75
C TYR A 250 10.19 -0.59 -14.09
N ALA A 251 9.81 -1.81 -13.74
CA ALA A 251 10.52 -3.03 -14.12
C ALA A 251 9.53 -4.16 -14.51
N PRO A 252 9.98 -5.21 -15.24
CA PRO A 252 9.10 -6.30 -15.64
C PRO A 252 8.40 -6.96 -14.45
N GLY A 253 7.06 -6.98 -14.46
CA GLY A 253 6.30 -7.53 -13.33
C GLY A 253 4.98 -8.21 -13.69
N SER A 254 4.65 -8.37 -14.98
CA SER A 254 3.49 -9.17 -15.43
C SER A 254 3.96 -10.39 -16.22
N SER A 255 3.30 -11.53 -16.03
CA SER A 255 3.65 -12.78 -16.75
C SER A 255 5.13 -13.19 -16.59
N ILE A 256 5.62 -13.20 -15.35
CA ILE A 256 7.03 -13.48 -15.07
C ILE A 256 7.23 -14.95 -14.72
N LEU A 257 7.87 -15.69 -15.61
CA LEU A 257 8.27 -17.08 -15.38
C LEU A 257 9.52 -17.14 -14.48
N SER A 258 9.41 -17.83 -13.34
CA SER A 258 10.51 -18.06 -12.38
C SER A 258 10.30 -19.35 -11.57
N THR A 259 11.23 -19.65 -10.67
CA THR A 259 11.20 -20.79 -9.73
C THR A 259 10.02 -20.75 -8.78
N VAL A 260 9.63 -21.89 -8.24
CA VAL A 260 8.74 -22.01 -7.07
C VAL A 260 9.28 -23.06 -6.11
N ALA A 261 8.77 -23.04 -4.88
CA ALA A 261 9.04 -24.10 -3.90
C ALA A 261 8.55 -25.44 -4.45
N SER A 262 9.22 -26.53 -4.08
CA SER A 262 8.87 -27.89 -4.52
C SER A 262 7.42 -28.25 -4.20
N GLU A 263 6.90 -27.75 -3.08
CA GLU A 263 5.52 -27.93 -2.62
C GLU A 263 4.49 -27.14 -3.47
N ALA A 264 4.95 -26.13 -4.20
CA ALA A 264 4.18 -25.31 -5.13
C ALA A 264 4.47 -25.62 -6.61
N ALA A 265 5.16 -26.73 -6.91
CA ALA A 265 5.39 -27.18 -8.27
C ALA A 265 4.07 -27.48 -9.00
N THR A 266 4.00 -27.09 -10.27
CA THR A 266 2.77 -27.18 -11.09
C THR A 266 3.08 -27.80 -12.44
N PHE A 267 2.10 -28.49 -13.02
CA PHE A 267 2.23 -28.95 -14.41
C PHE A 267 2.06 -27.74 -15.35
N ASN A 268 3.11 -27.39 -16.10
CA ASN A 268 3.07 -26.28 -17.05
C ASN A 268 2.92 -26.78 -18.49
N ALA A 269 1.77 -26.51 -19.13
CA ALA A 269 1.48 -26.96 -20.50
C ALA A 269 2.53 -26.45 -21.52
N PHE A 270 2.87 -25.16 -21.48
CA PHE A 270 3.86 -24.57 -22.37
C PHE A 270 5.29 -25.13 -22.15
N CYS A 271 5.67 -25.47 -20.91
CA CYS A 271 6.96 -26.13 -20.63
C CYS A 271 6.98 -27.53 -21.27
N ALA A 272 5.92 -28.30 -21.05
CA ALA A 272 5.77 -29.63 -21.61
C ALA A 272 5.74 -29.63 -23.14
N ALA A 273 5.25 -28.56 -23.77
CA ALA A 273 5.35 -28.38 -25.22
C ALA A 273 6.80 -28.18 -25.67
N SER A 274 7.54 -27.33 -24.95
CA SER A 274 8.96 -27.08 -25.23
C SER A 274 9.85 -28.33 -25.07
N ASP A 275 9.44 -29.31 -24.26
CA ASP A 275 10.14 -30.61 -24.13
C ASP A 275 10.14 -31.41 -25.43
N THR A 276 9.03 -31.42 -26.16
CA THR A 276 8.95 -32.11 -27.46
C THR A 276 9.85 -31.45 -28.50
N LEU A 277 9.92 -30.11 -28.48
CA LEU A 277 10.78 -29.32 -29.35
C LEU A 277 12.27 -29.55 -29.10
N SER A 278 12.67 -29.75 -27.84
CA SER A 278 14.07 -29.92 -27.45
C SER A 278 14.60 -31.34 -27.66
N GLY A 279 13.75 -32.28 -28.09
CA GLY A 279 14.07 -33.70 -28.19
C GLY A 279 14.16 -34.40 -26.83
N ALA A 280 13.66 -33.76 -25.76
CA ALA A 280 13.44 -34.40 -24.48
C ALA A 280 12.30 -35.43 -24.59
N LYS A 281 12.21 -36.34 -23.62
CA LYS A 281 11.16 -37.36 -23.60
C LYS A 281 9.79 -36.68 -23.42
N THR A 282 8.90 -36.80 -24.41
CA THR A 282 7.54 -36.26 -24.35
C THR A 282 6.77 -36.86 -23.15
N ARG A 283 6.48 -36.02 -22.15
CA ARG A 283 5.82 -36.38 -20.88
C ARG A 283 4.34 -36.02 -20.81
N ALA A 284 3.81 -35.44 -21.87
CA ALA A 284 2.46 -34.91 -21.92
C ALA A 284 1.87 -34.93 -23.33
N VAL A 285 0.54 -34.89 -23.38
CA VAL A 285 -0.20 -34.42 -24.55
C VAL A 285 -0.50 -32.95 -24.29
N VAL A 286 0.07 -32.07 -25.11
CA VAL A 286 -0.21 -30.64 -25.08
C VAL A 286 -0.91 -30.27 -26.37
N TYR A 287 -1.86 -29.36 -26.28
CA TYR A 287 -2.54 -28.65 -27.37
C TYR A 287 -2.18 -27.18 -27.18
N GLU A 288 -1.35 -26.65 -28.08
CA GLU A 288 -0.86 -25.26 -28.07
C GLU A 288 -1.28 -24.61 -29.37
N GLY A 289 -1.59 -23.31 -29.32
CA GLY A 289 -1.82 -22.47 -30.48
C GLY A 289 -2.98 -22.98 -31.33
N PHE A 290 -4.14 -22.33 -31.24
CA PHE A 290 -5.25 -22.57 -32.16
C PHE A 290 -4.95 -22.01 -33.57
N GLU A 291 -3.67 -21.97 -33.96
CA GLU A 291 -3.16 -21.32 -35.16
C GLU A 291 -3.72 -21.98 -36.41
N SER A 292 -4.48 -21.20 -37.18
CA SER A 292 -4.86 -21.57 -38.54
C SER A 292 -3.66 -21.37 -39.47
N ASP A 293 -3.09 -22.47 -39.95
CA ASP A 293 -2.28 -22.60 -41.18
C ASP A 293 -0.74 -22.51 -41.13
N ASN A 294 -0.05 -22.54 -39.97
CA ASN A 294 1.43 -22.49 -39.97
C ASN A 294 2.14 -23.70 -39.34
N ALA A 295 1.99 -24.86 -39.97
CA ALA A 295 2.89 -26.01 -39.82
C ALA A 295 4.33 -25.76 -40.35
N SER A 296 4.79 -24.50 -40.46
CA SER A 296 6.05 -24.12 -41.11
C SER A 296 7.08 -23.44 -40.21
N ASP A 297 6.72 -22.99 -39.00
CA ASP A 297 7.72 -22.59 -38.00
C ASP A 297 8.17 -23.83 -37.20
N ALA A 298 9.40 -24.29 -37.45
CA ALA A 298 9.99 -25.39 -36.71
C ALA A 298 10.21 -25.08 -35.22
N SER A 299 10.01 -23.82 -34.78
CA SER A 299 10.07 -23.39 -33.39
C SER A 299 8.72 -23.42 -32.64
N ASP A 300 7.62 -23.69 -33.36
CA ASP A 300 6.25 -23.80 -32.86
C ASP A 300 5.47 -24.94 -33.57
N PRO A 301 5.78 -26.22 -33.32
CA PRO A 301 5.00 -27.32 -33.84
C PRO A 301 3.73 -27.43 -33.00
N HIS A 302 2.56 -27.35 -33.63
CA HIS A 302 1.33 -27.87 -33.05
C HIS A 302 1.54 -29.31 -32.56
N ILE A 303 1.72 -29.49 -31.26
CA ILE A 303 1.87 -30.83 -30.71
C ILE A 303 0.45 -31.41 -30.63
N ASN A 304 0.21 -32.56 -31.25
CA ASN A 304 -1.06 -33.30 -31.22
C ASN A 304 -2.30 -32.65 -31.89
N GLY A 305 -2.19 -31.53 -32.61
CA GLY A 305 -3.33 -30.85 -33.27
C GLY A 305 -4.07 -29.88 -32.34
N GLY A 306 -5.38 -29.69 -32.53
CA GLY A 306 -6.21 -28.76 -31.74
C GLY A 306 -7.43 -29.41 -31.08
N LEU A 307 -7.81 -28.93 -29.89
CA LEU A 307 -9.08 -29.26 -29.23
C LEU A 307 -10.14 -28.21 -29.59
N THR A 308 -11.10 -28.52 -30.46
CA THR A 308 -12.17 -27.56 -30.77
C THR A 308 -13.14 -27.47 -29.59
N PHE A 309 -13.48 -26.25 -29.15
CA PHE A 309 -14.46 -26.03 -28.08
C PHE A 309 -15.74 -25.39 -28.61
N TYR A 310 -16.87 -25.69 -27.98
CA TYR A 310 -18.16 -25.04 -28.25
C TYR A 310 -18.81 -24.58 -26.95
N TYR A 311 -19.61 -23.52 -27.02
CA TYR A 311 -20.45 -23.09 -25.90
C TYR A 311 -21.60 -24.06 -25.66
N TYR A 312 -22.01 -24.22 -24.41
CA TYR A 312 -23.17 -25.04 -24.03
C TYR A 312 -24.16 -24.23 -23.18
N ASP A 313 -25.43 -24.60 -23.26
CA ASP A 313 -26.46 -24.08 -22.36
C ASP A 313 -26.39 -24.73 -20.96
N GLU A 314 -27.24 -24.26 -20.03
CA GLU A 314 -27.32 -24.78 -18.67
C GLU A 314 -27.66 -26.28 -18.61
N THR A 315 -28.31 -26.82 -19.64
CA THR A 315 -28.66 -28.25 -19.72
C THR A 315 -27.50 -29.11 -20.23
N GLN A 316 -26.46 -28.49 -20.78
CA GLN A 316 -25.24 -29.12 -21.31
C GLN A 316 -25.52 -30.25 -22.30
N THR A 317 -26.68 -30.22 -22.96
CA THR A 317 -27.13 -31.31 -23.85
C THR A 317 -26.82 -31.04 -25.31
N ASN A 318 -26.85 -29.77 -25.75
CA ASN A 318 -26.52 -29.36 -27.11
C ASN A 318 -25.56 -28.17 -27.09
N HIS A 319 -24.63 -28.14 -28.04
CA HIS A 319 -23.79 -26.96 -28.26
C HIS A 319 -24.59 -25.76 -28.80
N LEU A 320 -24.12 -24.56 -28.51
CA LEU A 320 -24.69 -23.28 -28.88
C LEU A 320 -23.88 -22.65 -30.00
N GLY A 321 -24.34 -22.81 -31.24
CA GLY A 321 -23.74 -22.15 -32.41
C GLY A 321 -22.40 -22.77 -32.84
N ASP A 322 -21.56 -21.91 -33.42
CA ASP A 322 -20.25 -22.30 -33.96
C ASP A 322 -19.20 -22.50 -32.83
N ALA A 323 -18.02 -23.00 -33.20
CA ALA A 323 -16.90 -23.14 -32.28
C ALA A 323 -16.50 -21.81 -31.63
N VAL A 324 -15.93 -21.89 -30.42
CA VAL A 324 -15.36 -20.74 -29.70
C VAL A 324 -14.35 -20.03 -30.61
N THR A 325 -14.42 -18.69 -30.62
CA THR A 325 -13.64 -17.87 -31.54
C THR A 325 -12.16 -17.94 -31.23
N ILE A 326 -11.35 -18.08 -32.27
CA ILE A 326 -9.90 -17.95 -32.20
C ILE A 326 -9.56 -16.47 -32.38
N GLY A 327 -9.04 -15.87 -31.32
CA GLY A 327 -8.55 -14.50 -31.24
C GLY A 327 -7.05 -14.39 -31.53
N LYS A 328 -6.44 -13.28 -31.11
CA LYS A 328 -4.99 -13.06 -31.23
C LYS A 328 -4.23 -13.77 -30.11
N ASN A 329 -2.92 -13.91 -30.24
CA ASN A 329 -2.09 -14.50 -29.19
C ASN A 329 -2.08 -13.59 -27.99
N TYR A 330 -2.22 -14.23 -26.83
CA TYR A 330 -2.00 -13.55 -25.58
C TYR A 330 -0.85 -14.22 -24.82
N PHE A 331 -0.71 -15.55 -24.66
CA PHE A 331 0.42 -16.07 -23.86
C PHE A 331 1.72 -16.24 -24.66
N TYR A 332 1.77 -17.12 -25.67
CA TYR A 332 2.93 -17.33 -26.55
C TYR A 332 2.47 -17.82 -27.94
N GLY A 333 2.76 -17.10 -29.04
CA GLY A 333 2.29 -17.48 -30.41
C GLY A 333 1.67 -16.35 -31.24
N GLU A 334 0.66 -16.64 -32.08
CA GLU A 334 -0.13 -15.61 -32.82
C GLU A 334 -1.66 -15.64 -32.55
N GLN A 335 -2.21 -16.72 -31.95
CA GLN A 335 -3.65 -16.96 -31.71
C GLN A 335 -3.93 -17.69 -30.37
N GLY A 336 -5.13 -17.45 -29.82
CA GLY A 336 -5.66 -18.14 -28.63
C GLY A 336 -7.19 -18.18 -28.67
N LEU A 337 -7.86 -18.96 -27.82
CA LEU A 337 -9.32 -18.93 -27.72
C LEU A 337 -9.77 -17.73 -26.91
N ASP A 338 -10.65 -16.91 -27.50
CA ASP A 338 -11.31 -15.79 -26.83
C ASP A 338 -12.67 -16.26 -26.29
N ILE A 339 -12.82 -16.22 -24.98
CA ILE A 339 -14.01 -16.66 -24.26
C ILE A 339 -14.64 -15.45 -23.56
N PRO A 340 -15.46 -14.65 -24.26
CA PRO A 340 -16.20 -13.54 -23.66
C PRO A 340 -17.25 -14.04 -22.66
N ALA A 341 -17.50 -13.22 -21.64
CA ALA A 341 -18.61 -13.42 -20.69
C ALA A 341 -19.99 -13.28 -21.36
N ASN A 342 -20.09 -12.62 -22.52
CA ASN A 342 -21.33 -12.44 -23.30
C ASN A 342 -22.51 -11.92 -22.46
N ASP A 343 -22.27 -10.89 -21.64
CA ASP A 343 -23.25 -10.31 -20.69
C ASP A 343 -23.76 -11.28 -19.60
N LYS A 344 -23.16 -12.47 -19.46
CA LYS A 344 -23.50 -13.47 -18.45
C LYS A 344 -22.42 -13.55 -17.36
N GLN A 345 -22.84 -13.88 -16.15
CA GLN A 345 -21.92 -14.18 -15.05
C GLN A 345 -21.26 -15.55 -15.18
N SER A 346 -21.74 -16.44 -16.05
CA SER A 346 -21.15 -17.76 -16.26
C SER A 346 -21.26 -18.24 -17.71
N ALA A 347 -20.24 -18.97 -18.14
CA ALA A 347 -20.20 -19.65 -19.43
C ALA A 347 -19.61 -21.06 -19.27
N THR A 348 -20.10 -22.02 -20.06
CA THR A 348 -19.53 -23.37 -20.13
C THR A 348 -19.12 -23.66 -21.57
N ILE A 349 -17.89 -24.13 -21.75
CA ILE A 349 -17.38 -24.64 -23.02
C ILE A 349 -16.99 -26.12 -22.86
N ILE A 350 -17.25 -26.93 -23.88
CA ILE A 350 -16.89 -28.35 -23.90
C ILE A 350 -16.14 -28.63 -25.21
N SER A 351 -15.07 -29.40 -25.11
CA SER A 351 -14.30 -29.83 -26.27
C SER A 351 -15.06 -30.86 -27.11
N ASP A 352 -14.71 -30.94 -28.39
CA ASP A 352 -14.99 -32.12 -29.21
C ASP A 352 -14.36 -33.38 -28.56
N GLN A 353 -14.91 -34.53 -28.95
CA GLN A 353 -14.42 -35.82 -28.51
C GLN A 353 -13.13 -36.20 -29.26
N VAL A 354 -12.10 -36.59 -28.52
CA VAL A 354 -10.80 -37.02 -29.06
C VAL A 354 -10.40 -38.37 -28.45
N ASP A 355 -9.77 -39.25 -29.24
CA ASP A 355 -9.18 -40.49 -28.71
C ASP A 355 -7.72 -40.24 -28.28
N LEU A 356 -7.50 -40.28 -26.98
CA LEU A 356 -6.21 -40.17 -26.30
C LEU A 356 -5.67 -41.51 -25.78
N SER A 357 -6.39 -42.62 -26.00
CA SER A 357 -6.04 -43.93 -25.45
C SER A 357 -4.71 -44.49 -25.97
N ASN A 358 -4.27 -44.02 -27.14
CA ASN A 358 -3.03 -44.43 -27.80
C ASN A 358 -1.90 -43.40 -27.71
N ALA A 359 -2.10 -42.28 -27.02
CA ALA A 359 -1.07 -41.25 -26.89
C ALA A 359 0.10 -41.78 -26.06
N ALA A 360 1.30 -41.85 -26.65
CA ALA A 360 2.46 -42.53 -26.07
C ALA A 360 2.79 -42.08 -24.62
N ALA A 361 2.75 -40.77 -24.36
CA ALA A 361 2.99 -40.21 -23.04
C ALA A 361 1.95 -40.68 -21.99
N LEU A 362 0.67 -40.76 -22.38
CA LEU A 362 -0.41 -41.21 -21.50
C LEU A 362 -0.42 -42.73 -21.32
N VAL A 363 -0.16 -43.49 -22.40
CA VAL A 363 -0.02 -44.95 -22.33
C VAL A 363 1.09 -45.33 -21.35
N GLU A 364 2.25 -44.67 -21.45
CA GLU A 364 3.36 -44.90 -20.54
C GLU A 364 3.00 -44.51 -19.10
N ALA A 365 2.37 -43.34 -18.90
CA ALA A 365 1.93 -42.90 -17.58
C ALA A 365 0.98 -43.91 -16.93
N LEU A 366 -0.02 -44.39 -17.67
CA LEU A 366 -1.00 -45.36 -17.20
C LEU A 366 -0.37 -46.73 -16.91
N GLN A 367 0.57 -47.20 -17.75
CA GLN A 367 1.31 -48.44 -17.51
C GLN A 367 2.16 -48.38 -16.23
N ASN A 368 2.71 -47.20 -15.92
CA ASN A 368 3.51 -46.97 -14.73
C ASN A 368 2.68 -46.54 -13.51
N ASN A 369 1.35 -46.51 -13.61
CA ASN A 369 0.45 -46.03 -12.56
C ASN A 369 0.82 -44.62 -12.05
N ALA A 370 1.24 -43.74 -12.96
CA ALA A 370 1.62 -42.37 -12.66
C ALA A 370 0.40 -41.48 -12.46
N GLN A 371 0.50 -40.51 -11.55
CA GLN A 371 -0.51 -39.46 -11.40
C GLN A 371 -0.47 -38.54 -12.62
N LEU A 372 -1.65 -38.28 -13.19
CA LEU A 372 -1.81 -37.32 -14.28
C LEU A 372 -2.27 -35.95 -13.75
N TYR A 373 -1.75 -34.90 -14.36
CA TYR A 373 -2.04 -33.51 -14.09
C TYR A 373 -2.48 -32.79 -15.36
N ARG A 374 -3.25 -31.71 -15.19
CA ARG A 374 -3.65 -30.79 -16.26
C ARG A 374 -2.90 -29.46 -16.17
N GLY A 375 -2.75 -28.81 -17.32
CA GLY A 375 -2.06 -27.54 -17.54
C GLY A 375 -2.87 -26.61 -18.43
N PHE A 376 -2.82 -25.31 -18.18
CA PHE A 376 -3.41 -24.32 -19.07
C PHE A 376 -2.62 -23.02 -19.06
N SER A 377 -2.34 -22.40 -20.19
CA SER A 377 -1.92 -20.99 -20.26
C SER A 377 -3.12 -20.11 -20.55
N MET A 378 -3.44 -19.16 -19.67
CA MET A 378 -4.60 -18.30 -19.83
C MET A 378 -4.43 -16.91 -19.22
N TRP A 379 -5.24 -15.95 -19.67
CA TRP A 379 -5.20 -14.55 -19.25
C TRP A 379 -6.54 -13.87 -19.40
N SER A 380 -6.88 -12.94 -18.50
CA SER A 380 -8.05 -12.06 -18.65
C SER A 380 -7.61 -10.61 -18.81
N GLU A 381 -8.28 -9.87 -19.70
CA GLU A 381 -7.99 -8.44 -19.91
C GLU A 381 -8.32 -7.60 -18.67
N ARG A 382 -9.35 -8.03 -17.93
CA ARG A 382 -9.88 -7.39 -16.73
C ARG A 382 -10.72 -8.36 -15.93
N GLY A 383 -10.92 -8.04 -14.66
CA GLY A 383 -11.85 -8.76 -13.82
C GLY A 383 -11.37 -10.16 -13.46
N ARG A 384 -12.00 -10.69 -12.42
CA ARG A 384 -11.75 -11.99 -11.83
C ARG A 384 -12.61 -13.06 -12.50
N VAL A 385 -11.95 -14.16 -12.87
CA VAL A 385 -12.60 -15.35 -13.43
C VAL A 385 -12.34 -16.56 -12.53
N ASP A 386 -13.39 -17.24 -12.07
CA ASP A 386 -13.28 -18.57 -11.45
C ASP A 386 -13.44 -19.64 -12.52
N ILE A 387 -12.59 -20.66 -12.48
CA ILE A 387 -12.49 -21.68 -13.53
C ILE A 387 -12.59 -23.07 -12.92
N GLN A 388 -13.49 -23.88 -13.46
CA GLN A 388 -13.59 -25.29 -13.15
C GLN A 388 -13.34 -26.09 -14.43
N CYS A 389 -12.48 -27.10 -14.36
CA CYS A 389 -12.14 -27.96 -15.50
C CYS A 389 -12.48 -29.41 -15.20
N ASP A 390 -13.52 -29.93 -15.82
CA ASP A 390 -13.96 -31.31 -15.65
C ASP A 390 -13.63 -32.18 -16.86
N PHE A 391 -13.57 -33.48 -16.63
CA PHE A 391 -13.23 -34.48 -17.64
C PHE A 391 -14.34 -35.49 -17.79
N LYS A 392 -14.53 -36.00 -19.01
CA LYS A 392 -15.42 -37.13 -19.28
C LYS A 392 -14.91 -38.39 -18.57
N LEU A 393 -15.81 -39.06 -17.85
CA LEU A 393 -15.56 -40.29 -17.13
C LEU A 393 -16.14 -41.49 -17.89
N ARG A 394 -15.61 -42.69 -17.63
CA ARG A 394 -16.03 -43.94 -18.31
C ARG A 394 -17.49 -44.33 -18.06
N ASP A 395 -18.14 -43.76 -17.05
CA ASP A 395 -19.57 -43.94 -16.78
C ASP A 395 -20.47 -42.96 -17.59
N GLY A 396 -19.85 -42.12 -18.42
CA GLY A 396 -20.52 -41.12 -19.24
C GLY A 396 -20.77 -39.78 -18.54
N SER A 397 -20.48 -39.66 -17.24
CA SER A 397 -20.59 -38.39 -16.51
C SER A 397 -19.36 -37.50 -16.72
N PHE A 398 -19.46 -36.23 -16.32
CA PHE A 398 -18.29 -35.37 -16.15
C PHE A 398 -17.87 -35.40 -14.68
N SER A 399 -16.57 -35.30 -14.43
CA SER A 399 -16.04 -35.10 -13.08
C SER A 399 -16.59 -33.83 -12.43
N ASN A 400 -16.36 -33.68 -11.13
CA ASN A 400 -16.69 -32.48 -10.37
C ASN A 400 -15.44 -31.98 -9.64
N THR A 401 -14.58 -31.32 -10.38
CA THR A 401 -13.33 -30.77 -9.85
C THR A 401 -13.58 -29.43 -9.17
N THR A 402 -12.73 -29.06 -8.22
CA THR A 402 -12.88 -27.78 -7.51
C THR A 402 -12.62 -26.62 -8.46
N ALA A 403 -13.51 -25.62 -8.45
CA ALA A 403 -13.28 -24.36 -9.14
C ALA A 403 -12.09 -23.62 -8.51
N GLU A 404 -11.27 -22.99 -9.34
CA GLU A 404 -10.06 -22.30 -8.94
C GLU A 404 -10.06 -20.85 -9.43
N ASN A 405 -9.50 -19.93 -8.65
CA ASN A 405 -9.61 -18.49 -8.93
C ASN A 405 -8.41 -17.87 -9.67
N MET A 406 -8.65 -17.17 -10.79
CA MET A 406 -7.61 -16.48 -11.57
C MET A 406 -7.14 -15.12 -11.03
N GLY A 407 -7.74 -14.55 -9.99
CA GLY A 407 -7.47 -13.17 -9.58
C GLY A 407 -7.92 -12.13 -10.64
N THR A 408 -7.66 -10.84 -10.40
CA THR A 408 -8.32 -9.74 -11.13
C THR A 408 -7.63 -9.32 -12.45
N PHE A 409 -6.37 -9.70 -12.69
CA PHE A 409 -5.58 -9.30 -13.87
C PHE A 409 -4.36 -10.23 -14.09
N GLN A 410 -4.51 -11.55 -13.89
CA GLN A 410 -3.34 -12.45 -13.87
C GLN A 410 -3.23 -13.32 -15.10
N TRP A 411 -1.98 -13.45 -15.53
CA TRP A 411 -1.49 -14.59 -16.29
C TRP A 411 -1.50 -15.81 -15.39
N ARG A 412 -2.20 -16.86 -15.80
CA ARG A 412 -2.29 -18.10 -15.05
C ARG A 412 -1.75 -19.23 -15.91
N ASN A 413 -0.71 -19.90 -15.40
CA ASN A 413 -0.60 -21.32 -15.64
C ASN A 413 -1.39 -22.04 -14.54
N SER A 414 -2.21 -23.03 -14.87
CA SER A 414 -2.99 -23.75 -13.85
C SER A 414 -2.12 -24.10 -12.64
N GLY A 415 -2.64 -23.89 -11.43
CA GLY A 415 -1.90 -24.05 -10.18
C GLY A 415 -1.35 -22.79 -9.51
N ASN A 416 -1.92 -21.60 -9.75
CA ASN A 416 -1.73 -20.47 -8.84
C ASN A 416 -3.07 -19.81 -8.54
N SER A 417 -3.49 -19.78 -7.28
CA SER A 417 -4.69 -19.10 -6.83
C SER A 417 -4.29 -17.82 -6.12
N GLY A 418 -4.86 -16.68 -6.51
CA GLY A 418 -4.95 -15.50 -5.66
C GLY A 418 -5.86 -15.71 -4.43
N GLY A 419 -6.02 -16.97 -3.99
CA GLY A 419 -6.84 -17.40 -2.87
C GLY A 419 -6.05 -18.42 -2.06
N SER A 420 -6.13 -18.29 -0.74
CA SER A 420 -5.55 -19.21 0.24
C SER A 420 -5.96 -20.64 -0.09
N LEU A 421 -5.00 -21.49 -0.47
CA LEU A 421 -5.16 -22.93 -0.35
C LEU A 421 -5.47 -23.25 1.11
N ALA A 422 -6.32 -24.26 1.35
CA ALA A 422 -6.49 -24.73 2.72
C ALA A 422 -5.11 -25.15 3.27
N ALA A 423 -4.84 -24.86 4.55
CA ALA A 423 -3.56 -25.14 5.18
C ALA A 423 -3.13 -26.60 4.91
N GLY A 424 -1.95 -26.77 4.29
CA GLY A 424 -1.38 -28.07 3.93
C GLY A 424 -1.82 -28.67 2.59
N GLN A 425 -2.69 -28.02 1.80
CA GLN A 425 -2.93 -28.41 0.40
C GLN A 425 -1.81 -27.93 -0.52
N LYS A 426 -1.50 -28.73 -1.55
CA LYS A 426 -0.54 -28.37 -2.59
C LYS A 426 -1.25 -27.85 -3.83
N TYR A 427 -0.64 -26.93 -4.57
CA TYR A 427 -1.22 -26.43 -5.84
C TYR A 427 -1.46 -27.55 -6.86
N SER A 428 -0.57 -28.53 -6.91
CA SER A 428 -0.72 -29.70 -7.78
C SER A 428 -1.96 -30.54 -7.47
N ASP A 429 -2.56 -30.43 -6.27
CA ASP A 429 -3.80 -31.11 -5.94
C ASP A 429 -4.99 -30.60 -6.78
N LEU A 430 -4.98 -29.32 -7.16
CA LEU A 430 -6.01 -28.73 -8.04
C LEU A 430 -5.86 -29.15 -9.51
N GLN A 431 -4.70 -29.66 -9.89
CA GLN A 431 -4.38 -30.06 -11.25
C GLN A 431 -4.59 -31.56 -11.52
N LYS A 432 -4.81 -32.37 -10.48
CA LYS A 432 -4.95 -33.82 -10.62
C LYS A 432 -6.15 -34.21 -11.48
N LEU A 433 -5.93 -35.11 -12.43
CA LEU A 433 -7.01 -35.76 -13.14
C LEU A 433 -7.68 -36.84 -12.26
N PRO A 434 -9.00 -37.06 -12.41
CA PRO A 434 -9.68 -38.22 -11.84
C PRO A 434 -9.10 -39.56 -12.35
N GLU A 435 -9.13 -40.60 -11.52
CA GLU A 435 -8.59 -41.92 -11.90
C GLU A 435 -9.37 -42.63 -13.03
N ASN A 436 -10.67 -42.30 -13.19
CA ASN A 436 -11.58 -42.97 -14.12
C ASN A 436 -11.91 -42.14 -15.37
N VAL A 437 -11.01 -41.24 -15.77
CA VAL A 437 -11.13 -40.50 -17.05
C VAL A 437 -11.25 -41.47 -18.23
N ASP A 438 -12.16 -41.16 -19.14
CA ASP A 438 -12.31 -41.87 -20.41
C ASP A 438 -11.35 -41.28 -21.44
N PHE A 439 -10.23 -41.96 -21.67
CA PHE A 439 -9.25 -41.54 -22.68
C PHE A 439 -9.63 -41.98 -24.09
N GLU A 440 -10.57 -42.92 -24.29
CA GLU A 440 -11.05 -43.30 -25.63
C GLU A 440 -12.05 -42.27 -26.16
N ASN A 441 -12.88 -41.73 -25.27
CA ASN A 441 -13.85 -40.67 -25.57
C ASN A 441 -13.52 -39.39 -24.79
N PHE A 442 -12.25 -38.95 -24.86
CA PHE A 442 -11.77 -37.83 -24.06
C PHE A 442 -12.50 -36.54 -24.43
N GLN A 443 -13.04 -35.87 -23.42
CA GLN A 443 -13.56 -34.51 -23.51
C GLN A 443 -13.19 -33.72 -22.25
N MET A 444 -12.96 -32.42 -22.46
CA MET A 444 -12.73 -31.45 -21.41
C MET A 444 -13.89 -30.45 -21.36
N LYS A 445 -14.43 -30.21 -20.17
CA LYS A 445 -15.45 -29.20 -19.90
C LYS A 445 -14.85 -28.10 -19.04
N ILE A 446 -14.89 -26.86 -19.51
CA ILE A 446 -14.44 -25.69 -18.76
C ILE A 446 -15.66 -24.85 -18.42
N THR A 447 -15.89 -24.64 -17.12
CA THR A 447 -16.94 -23.75 -16.60
C THR A 447 -16.28 -22.51 -16.02
N LEU A 448 -16.71 -21.35 -16.50
CA LEU A 448 -16.19 -20.04 -16.15
C LEU A 448 -17.25 -19.27 -15.37
N THR A 449 -16.83 -18.58 -14.31
CA THR A 449 -17.65 -17.61 -13.58
C THR A 449 -16.95 -16.27 -13.58
N PHE A 450 -17.57 -15.26 -14.17
CA PHE A 450 -17.04 -13.92 -14.33
C PHE A 450 -17.62 -13.00 -13.24
N ASN A 451 -16.77 -12.24 -12.56
CA ASN A 451 -17.24 -11.17 -11.67
C ASN A 451 -17.57 -9.87 -12.44
N ASP A 452 -17.10 -9.75 -13.68
CA ASP A 452 -17.31 -8.64 -14.59
C ASP A 452 -17.74 -9.23 -15.95
N THR A 453 -18.96 -8.92 -16.37
CA THR A 453 -19.56 -9.47 -17.60
C THR A 453 -18.98 -8.86 -18.88
N SER A 454 -18.06 -7.91 -18.75
CA SER A 454 -17.32 -7.30 -19.85
C SER A 454 -15.92 -7.92 -20.05
N THR A 455 -15.55 -8.89 -19.20
CA THR A 455 -14.30 -9.65 -19.30
C THR A 455 -14.28 -10.60 -20.50
N ILE A 456 -13.12 -10.69 -21.14
CA ILE A 456 -12.75 -11.76 -22.07
C ILE A 456 -11.64 -12.58 -21.41
N LEU A 457 -11.81 -13.90 -21.39
CA LEU A 457 -10.75 -14.83 -21.01
C LEU A 457 -10.09 -15.38 -22.27
N HIS A 458 -8.77 -15.36 -22.29
CA HIS A 458 -7.94 -15.90 -23.37
C HIS A 458 -7.30 -17.20 -22.90
N LEU A 459 -7.46 -18.28 -23.67
CA LEU A 459 -6.87 -19.59 -23.42
C LEU A 459 -5.92 -19.96 -24.57
N ASP A 460 -4.66 -20.17 -24.25
CA ASP A 460 -3.57 -20.25 -25.22
C ASP A 460 -3.03 -21.69 -25.39
N SER A 461 -2.83 -22.39 -24.28
CA SER A 461 -2.40 -23.79 -24.30
C SER A 461 -3.14 -24.61 -23.27
N ILE A 462 -3.27 -25.91 -23.54
CA ILE A 462 -3.90 -26.93 -22.71
C ILE A 462 -3.01 -28.17 -22.69
N GLY A 463 -2.77 -28.79 -21.54
CA GLY A 463 -1.98 -30.02 -21.49
C GLY A 463 -2.47 -31.02 -20.44
N VAL A 464 -2.17 -32.29 -20.70
CA VAL A 464 -2.33 -33.41 -19.76
C VAL A 464 -1.05 -34.25 -19.74
N GLY A 465 -0.45 -34.46 -18.57
CA GLY A 465 0.82 -35.21 -18.44
C GLY A 465 1.18 -35.57 -17.00
N THR A 466 2.43 -35.98 -16.76
CA THR A 466 2.84 -36.58 -15.46
C THR A 466 3.70 -35.70 -14.57
N ASP A 467 4.59 -34.87 -15.14
CA ASP A 467 5.64 -34.22 -14.32
C ASP A 467 5.25 -32.80 -13.88
N LEU A 468 5.66 -32.41 -12.68
CA LEU A 468 5.48 -31.05 -12.18
C LEU A 468 6.78 -30.27 -12.39
N ASP A 469 6.64 -29.04 -12.86
CA ASP A 469 7.75 -28.12 -13.04
C ASP A 469 7.96 -27.32 -11.75
N PRO A 470 9.20 -27.14 -11.28
CA PRO A 470 9.52 -26.24 -10.15
C PRO A 470 9.52 -24.76 -10.60
N TYR A 471 8.69 -24.42 -11.59
CA TYR A 471 8.58 -23.12 -12.22
C TYR A 471 7.11 -22.75 -12.41
N THR A 472 6.79 -21.46 -12.33
CA THR A 472 5.47 -20.94 -12.70
C THR A 472 5.52 -19.46 -13.06
N VAL A 473 4.39 -18.94 -13.52
CA VAL A 473 4.22 -17.55 -13.95
C VAL A 473 3.44 -16.76 -12.91
N TYR A 474 4.05 -15.73 -12.32
CA TYR A 474 3.39 -14.79 -11.42
C TYR A 474 3.30 -13.38 -12.03
N GLY A 475 2.37 -12.58 -11.51
CA GLY A 475 2.22 -11.15 -11.82
C GLY A 475 2.06 -10.33 -10.55
N GLY A 476 2.72 -9.19 -10.49
CA GLY A 476 2.73 -8.26 -9.36
C GLY A 476 3.95 -7.34 -9.39
N THR A 477 3.89 -6.22 -8.68
CA THR A 477 5.09 -5.43 -8.35
C THR A 477 6.11 -6.27 -7.58
N SER A 478 5.66 -7.34 -6.92
CA SER A 478 6.49 -8.39 -6.31
C SER A 478 7.44 -9.11 -7.27
N MET A 479 7.23 -9.03 -8.59
CA MET A 479 8.17 -9.57 -9.58
C MET A 479 9.08 -8.46 -10.17
N ALA A 480 8.63 -7.20 -10.14
CA ALA A 480 9.41 -6.05 -10.58
C ALA A 480 10.54 -5.69 -9.60
N ALA A 481 10.27 -5.78 -8.29
CA ALA A 481 11.27 -5.59 -7.24
C ALA A 481 12.46 -6.57 -7.34
N PRO A 482 12.28 -7.89 -7.50
CA PRO A 482 13.40 -8.82 -7.64
C PRO A 482 14.09 -8.71 -8.99
N ALA A 483 13.41 -8.28 -10.07
CA ALA A 483 14.08 -7.95 -11.33
C ALA A 483 15.07 -6.77 -11.12
N THR A 484 14.64 -5.76 -10.37
CA THR A 484 15.49 -4.62 -9.98
C THR A 484 16.59 -5.03 -9.01
N THR A 485 16.32 -5.94 -8.07
CA THR A 485 17.33 -6.51 -7.16
C THR A 485 18.38 -7.33 -7.91
N GLY A 486 17.97 -8.10 -8.92
CA GLY A 486 18.89 -8.81 -9.80
C GLY A 486 19.78 -7.85 -10.60
N ALA A 487 19.21 -6.77 -11.12
CA ALA A 487 19.97 -5.70 -11.77
C ALA A 487 20.96 -5.02 -10.81
N PHE A 488 20.53 -4.74 -9.58
CA PHE A 488 21.37 -4.22 -8.51
C PHE A 488 22.55 -5.17 -8.24
N ALA A 489 22.29 -6.46 -8.03
CA ALA A 489 23.31 -7.46 -7.74
C ALA A 489 24.32 -7.58 -8.89
N LEU A 490 23.83 -7.56 -10.13
CA LEU A 490 24.68 -7.58 -11.31
C LEU A 490 25.63 -6.38 -11.33
N LEU A 491 25.11 -5.16 -11.17
CA LEU A 491 25.91 -3.94 -11.13
C LEU A 491 26.89 -3.94 -9.95
N ALA A 492 26.46 -4.35 -8.75
CA ALA A 492 27.32 -4.43 -7.58
C ALA A 492 28.49 -5.41 -7.76
N SER A 493 28.28 -6.50 -8.51
CA SER A 493 29.37 -7.44 -8.83
C SER A 493 30.39 -6.87 -9.84
N HIS A 494 29.98 -5.93 -10.69
CA HIS A 494 30.84 -5.21 -11.66
C HIS A 494 31.50 -3.97 -11.08
N HIS A 495 30.88 -3.38 -10.06
CA HIS A 495 31.35 -2.18 -9.37
C HIS A 495 31.54 -2.46 -7.87
N PRO A 496 32.39 -3.43 -7.48
CA PRO A 496 32.48 -3.94 -6.10
C PRO A 496 32.95 -2.88 -5.08
N ASP A 497 33.66 -1.86 -5.56
CA ASP A 497 34.18 -0.74 -4.75
C ASP A 497 33.16 0.39 -4.56
N GLU A 498 32.02 0.36 -5.26
CA GLU A 498 30.99 1.38 -5.12
C GLU A 498 30.07 1.09 -3.93
N ALA A 499 29.66 2.18 -3.25
CA ALA A 499 28.66 2.10 -2.21
C ALA A 499 27.31 1.64 -2.78
N SER A 500 26.52 0.91 -1.98
CA SER A 500 25.18 0.45 -2.37
C SER A 500 24.27 1.61 -2.83
N SER A 501 24.38 2.78 -2.21
CA SER A 501 23.66 3.98 -2.63
C SER A 501 24.02 4.45 -4.03
N LYS A 502 25.28 4.31 -4.44
CA LYS A 502 25.70 4.64 -5.82
C LYS A 502 25.18 3.60 -6.82
N ILE A 503 25.15 2.32 -6.46
CA ILE A 503 24.53 1.26 -7.28
C ILE A 503 23.03 1.50 -7.44
N ALA A 504 22.32 1.88 -6.38
CA ALA A 504 20.91 2.27 -6.44
C ALA A 504 20.70 3.46 -7.39
N ALA A 505 21.53 4.50 -7.29
CA ALA A 505 21.50 5.64 -8.20
C ALA A 505 21.79 5.26 -9.66
N ARG A 506 22.65 4.26 -9.92
CA ARG A 506 22.84 3.75 -11.30
C ARG A 506 21.54 3.23 -11.89
N LEU A 507 20.71 2.53 -11.10
CA LEU A 507 19.43 2.01 -11.57
C LEU A 507 18.44 3.14 -11.87
N VAL A 508 18.34 4.13 -10.98
CA VAL A 508 17.44 5.29 -11.12
C VAL A 508 17.85 6.20 -12.30
N GLY A 509 19.13 6.55 -12.41
CA GLY A 509 19.64 7.37 -13.53
C GLY A 509 19.79 6.57 -14.83
N GLY A 510 19.90 5.25 -14.71
CA GLY A 510 20.08 4.32 -15.82
C GLY A 510 18.80 3.92 -16.52
N VAL A 511 17.66 4.52 -16.22
CA VAL A 511 16.40 4.16 -16.88
C VAL A 511 16.33 4.59 -18.33
N GLU A 512 15.56 3.86 -19.12
CA GLU A 512 15.08 4.33 -20.41
C GLU A 512 13.80 5.15 -20.19
N LYS A 513 13.89 6.47 -20.40
CA LYS A 513 12.78 7.40 -20.20
C LYS A 513 11.69 7.19 -21.24
N GLN A 514 10.44 7.27 -20.81
CA GLN A 514 9.26 7.10 -21.66
C GLN A 514 8.16 8.05 -21.19
N ASP A 515 7.48 8.71 -22.14
CA ASP A 515 6.43 9.71 -21.83
C ASP A 515 5.32 9.12 -20.93
N THR A 516 5.00 7.84 -21.11
CA THR A 516 4.00 7.13 -20.28
C THR A 516 4.39 6.97 -18.82
N PHE A 517 5.67 7.13 -18.47
CA PHE A 517 6.18 7.04 -17.10
C PHE A 517 6.63 8.39 -16.54
N ALA A 518 6.63 9.45 -17.36
CA ALA A 518 7.18 10.76 -17.02
C ALA A 518 6.51 11.39 -15.80
N ASP A 519 5.26 11.05 -15.51
CA ASP A 519 4.49 11.60 -14.38
C ASP A 519 4.09 10.54 -13.34
N THR A 520 4.67 9.33 -13.41
CA THR A 520 4.26 8.19 -12.55
C THR A 520 5.40 7.52 -11.78
N CYS A 521 6.65 7.99 -11.94
CA CYS A 521 7.81 7.65 -11.11
C CYS A 521 8.89 8.73 -11.19
N ILE A 522 9.79 8.82 -10.21
CA ILE A 522 10.80 9.89 -10.14
C ILE A 522 11.78 9.88 -11.32
N SER A 523 12.16 8.70 -11.81
CA SER A 523 13.10 8.57 -12.94
C SER A 523 12.44 8.86 -14.30
N GLY A 524 11.12 8.77 -14.37
CA GLY A 524 10.35 8.91 -15.60
C GLY A 524 10.57 7.77 -16.60
N GLY A 525 11.02 6.59 -16.14
CA GLY A 525 11.44 5.53 -17.03
C GLY A 525 11.40 4.11 -16.46
N ARG A 526 11.78 3.17 -17.34
CA ARG A 526 11.91 1.74 -17.04
C ARG A 526 13.36 1.33 -16.87
N LEU A 527 13.58 0.28 -16.09
CA LEU A 527 14.87 -0.35 -15.87
C LEU A 527 15.60 -0.65 -17.20
N ASN A 528 16.85 -0.21 -17.30
CA ASN A 528 17.76 -0.54 -18.40
C ASN A 528 19.18 -0.73 -17.84
N ILE A 529 19.56 -2.00 -17.63
CA ILE A 529 20.85 -2.36 -17.00
C ILE A 529 22.05 -1.83 -17.81
N ASP A 530 21.95 -1.85 -19.14
CA ASP A 530 23.02 -1.39 -20.02
C ASP A 530 23.34 0.10 -19.85
N LYS A 531 22.30 0.94 -19.74
CA LYS A 531 22.45 2.37 -19.46
C LYS A 531 22.91 2.59 -18.02
N ALA A 532 22.32 1.89 -17.04
CA ALA A 532 22.74 1.95 -15.63
C ALA A 532 24.23 1.63 -15.42
N ASN A 533 24.75 0.67 -16.17
CA ASN A 533 26.15 0.28 -16.10
C ASN A 533 27.09 1.35 -16.72
N ARG A 534 26.69 1.94 -17.86
CA ARG A 534 27.59 2.74 -18.70
C ARG A 534 27.48 4.25 -18.51
N ASN A 535 26.25 4.76 -18.44
CA ASN A 535 25.99 6.20 -18.49
C ASN A 535 24.66 6.56 -17.79
N PRO A 536 24.61 6.47 -16.45
CA PRO A 536 23.45 6.92 -15.69
C PRO A 536 23.28 8.44 -15.80
N ASP A 537 22.03 8.90 -15.91
CA ASP A 537 21.67 10.31 -15.75
C ASP A 537 21.95 10.76 -14.30
N PRO A 538 22.03 12.09 -14.03
CA PRO A 538 22.16 12.59 -12.67
C PRO A 538 21.06 12.06 -11.74
N VAL A 539 21.41 11.73 -10.50
CA VAL A 539 20.44 11.30 -9.48
C VAL A 539 20.65 12.11 -8.22
N ILE A 540 19.67 12.93 -7.88
CA ILE A 540 19.59 13.60 -6.58
C ILE A 540 18.99 12.58 -5.61
N GLN A 541 19.72 12.22 -4.55
CA GLN A 541 19.26 11.28 -3.52
C GLN A 541 18.62 11.98 -2.34
N LYS A 542 19.00 13.24 -2.11
CA LYS A 542 18.49 14.03 -1.01
C LYS A 542 18.52 15.51 -1.39
N ALA A 543 17.46 16.21 -1.02
CA ALA A 543 17.39 17.66 -1.09
C ALA A 543 16.92 18.19 0.27
N THR A 544 17.74 19.01 0.93
CA THR A 544 17.43 19.57 2.25
C THR A 544 17.39 21.09 2.16
N ALA A 545 16.29 21.71 2.56
CA ALA A 545 16.19 23.17 2.66
C ALA A 545 16.68 23.67 4.03
N ASP A 546 17.37 24.81 4.02
CA ASP A 546 17.73 25.60 5.19
C ASP A 546 17.49 27.08 4.88
N GLY A 547 16.34 27.60 5.32
CA GLY A 547 15.89 28.94 4.95
C GLY A 547 15.70 29.11 3.43
N GLN A 548 16.46 30.03 2.83
CA GLN A 548 16.45 30.30 1.37
C GLN A 548 17.46 29.46 0.58
N MET A 549 18.11 28.50 1.24
CA MET A 549 19.12 27.63 0.63
C MET A 549 18.57 26.21 0.49
N VAL A 550 18.92 25.53 -0.59
CA VAL A 550 18.71 24.09 -0.73
C VAL A 550 20.05 23.43 -0.99
N LYS A 551 20.33 22.38 -0.22
CA LYS A 551 21.46 21.49 -0.40
C LYS A 551 21.00 20.22 -1.10
N LEU A 552 21.57 19.96 -2.27
CA LEU A 552 21.39 18.72 -3.03
C LEU A 552 22.56 17.78 -2.77
N GLU A 553 22.25 16.51 -2.51
CA GLU A 553 23.23 15.42 -2.38
C GLU A 553 22.82 14.31 -3.35
N GLY A 554 23.75 13.84 -4.17
CA GLY A 554 23.43 12.84 -5.18
C GLY A 554 24.64 12.22 -5.86
N TRP A 555 24.37 11.37 -6.85
CA TRP A 555 25.39 10.73 -7.66
C TRP A 555 25.26 11.16 -9.11
N PHE A 556 26.39 11.17 -9.82
CA PHE A 556 26.43 11.49 -11.24
C PHE A 556 25.90 12.90 -11.53
N LEU A 557 26.01 13.83 -10.57
CA LEU A 557 25.51 15.20 -10.76
C LEU A 557 26.26 15.90 -11.90
N GLY A 558 27.52 15.50 -12.11
CA GLY A 558 28.37 16.01 -13.17
C GLY A 558 29.17 17.22 -12.71
N ASN A 559 29.24 18.24 -13.56
CA ASN A 559 29.97 19.47 -13.30
C ASN A 559 29.04 20.69 -13.49
N PRO A 560 29.34 21.84 -12.85
CA PRO A 560 28.44 22.99 -12.89
C PRO A 560 28.43 23.73 -14.24
N ASN A 561 29.39 23.49 -15.14
CA ASN A 561 29.49 24.22 -16.39
C ASN A 561 28.43 23.71 -17.38
N GLY A 562 27.45 24.55 -17.70
CA GLY A 562 26.34 24.19 -18.58
C GLY A 562 25.24 23.39 -17.89
N ALA A 563 25.36 23.11 -16.59
CA ALA A 563 24.28 22.53 -15.81
C ALA A 563 23.26 23.60 -15.41
N THR A 564 21.98 23.23 -15.42
CA THR A 564 20.87 24.07 -14.95
C THR A 564 20.12 23.34 -13.84
N ILE A 565 19.77 24.04 -12.77
CA ILE A 565 18.91 23.52 -11.72
C ILE A 565 17.65 24.37 -11.66
N THR A 566 16.48 23.73 -11.63
CA THR A 566 15.20 24.41 -11.39
C THR A 566 14.56 23.90 -10.11
N ILE A 567 13.87 24.77 -9.37
CA ILE A 567 12.96 24.40 -8.29
C ILE A 567 11.57 24.85 -8.72
N GLY A 568 10.55 23.98 -8.68
CA GLY A 568 9.18 24.35 -9.09
C GLY A 568 9.10 24.89 -10.53
N GLY A 569 10.01 24.44 -11.41
CA GLY A 569 10.13 24.92 -12.80
C GLY A 569 10.85 26.27 -12.98
N GLN A 570 11.23 26.99 -11.92
CA GLN A 570 12.02 28.22 -12.06
C GLN A 570 13.51 27.96 -11.83
N GLU A 571 14.35 28.63 -12.60
CA GLU A 571 15.81 28.51 -12.50
C GLU A 571 16.31 28.96 -11.12
N ALA A 572 17.07 28.09 -10.47
CA ALA A 572 17.69 28.32 -9.17
C ALA A 572 19.17 28.65 -9.34
N LYS A 573 19.64 29.65 -8.58
CA LYS A 573 21.05 30.06 -8.64
C LYS A 573 21.93 29.04 -7.94
N ILE A 574 22.90 28.48 -8.66
CA ILE A 574 23.95 27.61 -8.11
C ILE A 574 25.00 28.44 -7.37
N LEU A 575 25.32 28.06 -6.15
CA LEU A 575 26.30 28.74 -5.29
C LEU A 575 27.58 27.93 -5.15
N THR A 576 27.46 26.66 -4.80
CA THR A 576 28.59 25.75 -4.65
C THR A 576 28.30 24.44 -5.37
N TRP A 577 29.37 23.80 -5.85
CA TRP A 577 29.31 22.49 -6.50
C TRP A 577 30.57 21.71 -6.14
N ILE A 578 30.37 20.52 -5.58
CA ILE A 578 31.43 19.62 -5.15
C ILE A 578 31.21 18.30 -5.87
N SER A 579 32.04 18.05 -6.88
CA SER A 579 32.14 16.74 -7.53
C SER A 579 33.29 15.98 -6.87
N ASP A 580 33.03 14.84 -6.21
CA ASP A 580 34.10 14.07 -5.55
C ASP A 580 34.52 12.85 -6.40
N SER A 581 35.79 12.84 -6.81
CA SER A 581 36.41 11.74 -7.55
C SER A 581 36.70 10.49 -6.69
N ASN A 582 36.52 10.54 -5.37
CA ASN A 582 36.89 9.47 -4.43
C ASN A 582 35.70 8.59 -3.98
N GLY A 583 34.62 8.55 -4.76
CA GLY A 583 33.46 7.71 -4.45
C GLY A 583 32.60 8.20 -3.28
N LYS A 584 32.68 9.49 -2.95
CA LYS A 584 31.71 10.16 -2.06
C LYS A 584 30.57 10.78 -2.87
N ILE A 585 29.47 11.06 -2.18
CA ILE A 585 28.30 11.71 -2.76
C ILE A 585 28.66 13.12 -3.25
N ASP A 586 28.20 13.48 -4.45
CA ASP A 586 28.34 14.83 -5.01
C ASP A 586 27.38 15.77 -4.28
N MET A 587 27.71 17.07 -4.22
CA MET A 587 26.83 18.07 -3.63
C MET A 587 26.73 19.35 -4.45
N ALA A 588 25.55 19.98 -4.40
CA ALA A 588 25.32 21.32 -4.90
C ALA A 588 24.49 22.14 -3.92
N GLU A 589 24.84 23.41 -3.72
CA GLU A 589 24.01 24.34 -2.96
C GLU A 589 23.40 25.37 -3.91
N ILE A 590 22.09 25.59 -3.77
CA ILE A 590 21.30 26.47 -4.63
C ILE A 590 20.45 27.42 -3.80
N VAL A 591 20.10 28.57 -4.39
CA VAL A 591 19.17 29.54 -3.79
C VAL A 591 17.74 29.23 -4.23
N VAL A 592 16.83 29.18 -3.26
CA VAL A 592 15.38 29.05 -3.49
C VAL A 592 14.87 30.29 -4.22
N PRO A 593 14.23 30.15 -5.41
CA PRO A 593 13.55 31.27 -6.07
C PRO A 593 12.52 31.95 -5.16
N GLN A 594 12.23 33.22 -5.41
CA GLN A 594 11.29 33.97 -4.56
C GLN A 594 9.89 33.33 -4.55
N CYS A 595 9.20 33.45 -3.42
CA CYS A 595 7.81 33.00 -3.23
C CYS A 595 7.59 31.47 -3.33
N MET A 596 8.64 30.65 -3.13
CA MET A 596 8.50 29.19 -3.08
C MET A 596 8.36 28.63 -1.67
N THR A 597 7.41 27.72 -1.49
CA THR A 597 7.09 27.03 -0.23
C THR A 597 6.61 25.60 -0.54
N GLY A 598 6.56 24.72 0.47
CA GLY A 598 5.98 23.36 0.33
C GLY A 598 6.85 22.35 -0.46
N LYS A 599 6.24 21.24 -0.92
CA LYS A 599 6.87 20.25 -1.82
C LYS A 599 7.18 20.91 -3.15
N GLN A 600 8.45 21.00 -3.52
CA GLN A 600 8.87 21.47 -4.84
C GLN A 600 9.69 20.41 -5.55
N MET A 601 9.45 20.24 -6.85
CA MET A 601 10.30 19.40 -7.68
C MET A 601 11.59 20.17 -7.99
N VAL A 602 12.72 19.59 -7.60
CA VAL A 602 14.04 20.02 -8.06
C VAL A 602 14.39 19.20 -9.29
N VAL A 603 14.79 19.86 -10.37
CA VAL A 603 15.30 19.20 -11.58
C VAL A 603 16.70 19.70 -11.83
N LEU A 604 17.66 18.78 -11.92
CA LEU A 604 19.02 19.06 -12.36
C LEU A 604 19.18 18.50 -13.77
N THR A 605 19.60 19.37 -14.69
CA THR A 605 19.98 18.99 -16.05
C THR A 605 21.46 19.30 -16.23
N ASN A 606 22.26 18.31 -16.62
CA ASN A 606 23.69 18.50 -16.86
C ASN A 606 23.94 19.09 -18.27
N GLY A 607 25.18 19.46 -18.56
CA GLY A 607 25.56 20.07 -19.85
C GLY A 607 25.34 19.19 -21.08
N ASP A 608 25.17 17.87 -20.90
CA ASP A 608 24.86 16.91 -21.96
C ASP A 608 23.33 16.73 -22.16
N GLY A 609 22.51 17.47 -21.40
CA GLY A 609 21.05 17.41 -21.45
C GLY A 609 20.43 16.24 -20.68
N GLN A 610 21.22 15.43 -19.98
CA GLN A 610 20.69 14.40 -19.09
C GLN A 610 20.16 15.04 -17.82
N SER A 611 19.09 14.50 -17.28
CA SER A 611 18.42 15.09 -16.14
C SER A 611 17.97 14.09 -15.10
N GLY A 612 18.03 14.52 -13.85
CA GLY A 612 17.46 13.87 -12.69
C GLY A 612 16.58 14.85 -11.93
N ARG A 613 15.65 14.31 -11.15
CA ARG A 613 14.76 15.11 -10.32
C ARG A 613 14.56 14.48 -8.95
N TYR A 614 14.20 15.31 -7.98
CA TYR A 614 13.90 14.90 -6.61
C TYR A 614 13.02 15.95 -5.94
N VAL A 615 12.28 15.56 -4.91
CA VAL A 615 11.43 16.49 -4.17
C VAL A 615 12.22 17.15 -3.05
N VAL A 616 12.18 18.47 -3.00
CA VAL A 616 12.62 19.24 -1.84
C VAL A 616 11.43 19.74 -1.05
N MET A 617 11.54 19.63 0.27
CA MET A 617 10.63 20.31 1.20
C MET A 617 11.16 21.70 1.51
N LEU A 618 10.48 22.72 1.00
CA LEU A 618 10.70 24.11 1.41
C LEU A 618 9.80 24.45 2.60
N SER A 619 10.00 25.62 3.23
CA SER A 619 9.21 26.05 4.40
C SER A 619 7.71 25.82 4.17
N THR A 620 7.09 25.13 5.13
CA THR A 620 5.66 24.78 5.14
C THR A 620 4.82 25.75 5.97
N ASP A 621 5.43 26.82 6.47
CA ASP A 621 4.79 27.78 7.35
C ASP A 621 3.75 28.55 6.53
N GLY A 622 2.51 28.06 6.62
CA GLY A 622 1.36 28.91 6.42
C GLY A 622 1.42 30.08 7.42
N SER A 623 0.65 31.13 7.20
CA SER A 623 0.62 32.26 8.12
C SER A 623 -0.17 31.97 9.42
N PHE A 624 -0.73 30.77 9.59
CA PHE A 624 -1.39 30.37 10.84
C PHE A 624 -0.36 30.15 11.94
N THR A 625 -0.71 30.51 13.17
CA THR A 625 0.10 30.25 14.36
C THR A 625 -0.04 28.79 14.78
N ASP A 626 1.09 28.07 14.91
CA ASP A 626 1.13 26.73 15.49
C ASP A 626 0.81 26.74 17.00
N LEU A 627 -0.05 25.81 17.41
CA LEU A 627 -0.45 25.56 18.79
C LEU A 627 -0.06 24.13 19.21
N ALA A 628 -0.01 23.88 20.51
CA ALA A 628 0.32 22.56 21.02
C ALA A 628 -0.75 21.53 20.61
N VAL A 629 -0.29 20.33 20.28
CA VAL A 629 -1.13 19.13 20.12
C VAL A 629 -1.17 18.36 21.46
N PRO A 630 -2.24 17.62 21.77
CA PRO A 630 -2.32 16.80 22.99
C PRO A 630 -1.17 15.78 23.09
N SER A 631 -0.64 15.58 24.30
CA SER A 631 0.42 14.60 24.58
C SER A 631 0.08 13.76 25.83
N GLY A 632 0.17 12.42 25.77
CA GLY A 632 -0.12 11.54 26.91
C GLY A 632 -0.39 10.07 26.56
N ASN A 633 -0.57 9.21 27.58
CA ASN A 633 -0.92 7.79 27.41
C ASN A 633 -2.30 7.66 26.74
N GLY A 634 -2.35 7.10 25.53
CA GLY A 634 -3.59 6.94 24.74
C GLY A 634 -3.61 7.75 23.44
N TYR A 635 -2.61 8.61 23.20
CA TYR A 635 -2.45 9.31 21.93
C TYR A 635 -1.52 8.53 21.00
N GLY A 636 -2.04 7.47 20.37
CA GLY A 636 -1.31 6.62 19.42
C GLY A 636 -1.24 7.15 17.98
N SER A 637 -1.81 8.33 17.71
CA SER A 637 -2.20 8.90 16.40
C SER A 637 -3.72 8.86 16.22
N PRO A 638 -4.48 9.86 16.72
CA PRO A 638 -5.91 9.91 16.47
C PRO A 638 -6.15 10.10 14.96
N GLU A 639 -6.86 9.17 14.34
CA GLU A 639 -7.26 9.28 12.94
C GLU A 639 -8.47 10.18 12.73
N LYS A 640 -9.38 10.20 13.71
CA LYS A 640 -10.68 10.87 13.62
C LYS A 640 -10.85 11.82 14.78
N VAL A 641 -11.16 13.08 14.47
CA VAL A 641 -11.36 14.12 15.47
C VAL A 641 -12.61 14.95 15.20
N GLY A 642 -13.07 15.65 16.22
CA GLY A 642 -14.08 16.70 16.13
C GLY A 642 -13.75 17.83 17.11
N LEU A 643 -13.97 19.07 16.70
CA LEU A 643 -13.78 20.26 17.52
C LEU A 643 -15.14 20.84 17.91
N ALA A 644 -15.27 21.28 19.16
CA ALA A 644 -16.45 21.98 19.65
C ALA A 644 -16.05 23.05 20.68
N THR A 645 -16.98 23.96 20.97
CA THR A 645 -16.80 24.96 22.02
C THR A 645 -17.93 24.92 23.03
N ALA A 646 -17.60 25.01 24.32
CA ALA A 646 -18.56 25.27 25.39
C ALA A 646 -17.97 26.36 26.28
N ASP A 647 -18.78 27.37 26.62
CA ASP A 647 -18.38 28.53 27.44
C ASP A 647 -17.11 29.25 26.96
N GLY A 648 -16.88 29.27 25.64
CA GLY A 648 -15.72 29.91 25.02
C GLY A 648 -14.40 29.11 25.14
N GLU A 649 -14.44 27.90 25.71
CA GLU A 649 -13.31 26.97 25.71
C GLU A 649 -13.35 26.08 24.45
N VAL A 650 -12.19 25.60 24.00
CA VAL A 650 -12.07 24.67 22.85
C VAL A 650 -11.92 23.24 23.37
N TYR A 651 -12.72 22.33 22.81
CA TYR A 651 -12.69 20.90 23.12
C TYR A 651 -12.38 20.09 21.87
N LEU A 652 -11.67 18.97 22.09
CA LEU A 652 -11.32 18.00 21.06
C LEU A 652 -11.86 16.62 21.49
N LEU A 653 -12.73 16.06 20.67
CA LEU A 653 -13.15 14.67 20.78
C LEU A 653 -12.35 13.83 19.78
N ALA A 654 -11.51 12.94 20.28
CA ALA A 654 -10.60 12.14 19.45
C ALA A 654 -10.87 10.64 19.63
N SER A 655 -10.87 9.88 18.54
CA SER A 655 -10.97 8.42 18.55
C SER A 655 -9.58 7.77 18.55
N ASN A 656 -9.41 6.75 19.38
CA ASN A 656 -8.22 5.91 19.44
C ASN A 656 -8.34 4.75 18.45
N THR A 657 -7.34 4.61 17.59
CA THR A 657 -7.31 3.62 16.49
C THR A 657 -7.15 2.18 16.98
N SER A 658 -6.59 1.96 18.18
CA SER A 658 -6.33 0.62 18.67
C SER A 658 -7.55 -0.08 19.27
N ASP A 659 -8.50 0.68 19.81
CA ASP A 659 -9.63 0.14 20.59
C ASP A 659 -10.98 0.83 20.29
N ASP A 660 -11.04 1.70 19.27
CA ASP A 660 -12.20 2.51 18.87
C ASP A 660 -12.78 3.38 20.01
N THR A 661 -12.06 3.55 21.13
CA THR A 661 -12.52 4.38 22.24
C THR A 661 -12.34 5.86 21.93
N THR A 662 -13.22 6.71 22.46
CA THR A 662 -13.05 8.17 22.38
C THR A 662 -12.54 8.78 23.67
N VAL A 663 -11.72 9.82 23.53
CA VAL A 663 -11.16 10.62 24.63
C VAL A 663 -11.55 12.08 24.39
N LEU A 664 -11.94 12.77 25.45
CA LEU A 664 -12.24 14.20 25.41
C LEU A 664 -11.07 14.99 25.98
N TRP A 665 -10.69 16.06 25.29
CA TRP A 665 -9.66 16.99 25.72
C TRP A 665 -10.19 18.41 25.74
N ARG A 666 -9.63 19.23 26.63
CA ARG A 666 -9.88 20.68 26.68
C ARG A 666 -8.59 21.45 26.46
N TYR A 667 -8.63 22.45 25.60
CA TYR A 667 -7.48 23.30 25.31
C TYR A 667 -7.35 24.43 26.34
N ASP A 668 -6.18 24.50 26.98
CA ASP A 668 -5.76 25.63 27.81
C ASP A 668 -5.00 26.64 26.94
N SER A 669 -5.72 27.69 26.54
CA SER A 669 -5.16 28.74 25.69
C SER A 669 -4.08 29.59 26.38
N ALA A 670 -4.08 29.68 27.72
CA ALA A 670 -3.07 30.44 28.46
C ALA A 670 -1.76 29.67 28.58
N ALA A 671 -1.83 28.34 28.75
CA ALA A 671 -0.66 27.48 28.83
C ALA A 671 -0.17 26.97 27.47
N ASN A 672 -0.95 27.17 26.39
CA ASN A 672 -0.74 26.52 25.09
C ASN A 672 -0.56 25.00 25.26
N ASN A 673 -1.53 24.35 25.89
CA ASN A 673 -1.49 22.92 26.19
C ASN A 673 -2.90 22.32 26.24
N TRP A 674 -2.99 20.99 26.24
CA TRP A 674 -4.25 20.25 26.39
C TRP A 674 -4.36 19.56 27.75
N ILE A 675 -5.57 19.57 28.30
CA ILE A 675 -5.96 18.88 29.52
C ILE A 675 -6.79 17.65 29.12
N ASP A 676 -6.32 16.46 29.51
CA ASP A 676 -7.04 15.20 29.32
C ASP A 676 -8.24 15.13 30.27
N LEU A 677 -9.44 15.01 29.72
CA LEU A 677 -10.68 14.85 30.49
C LEU A 677 -11.15 13.39 30.57
N GLY A 678 -10.36 12.46 30.02
CA GLY A 678 -10.53 11.03 30.13
C GLY A 678 -11.34 10.39 29.00
N LYS A 679 -11.39 9.05 29.05
CA LYS A 679 -12.17 8.23 28.13
C LYS A 679 -13.67 8.50 28.30
N THR A 680 -14.38 8.57 27.19
CA THR A 680 -15.83 8.77 27.16
C THR A 680 -16.57 7.45 27.47
N SER A 681 -17.79 7.52 28.00
CA SER A 681 -18.65 6.33 28.20
C SER A 681 -19.42 5.89 26.94
N MET A 682 -19.19 6.52 25.79
CA MET A 682 -19.85 6.22 24.52
C MET A 682 -19.41 4.84 23.99
N ASN A 683 -20.34 3.90 23.81
CA ASN A 683 -20.08 2.52 23.34
C ASN A 683 -21.30 1.97 22.57
N PRO A 684 -21.21 1.38 21.35
CA PRO A 684 -20.02 1.00 20.56
C PRO A 684 -19.90 1.66 19.16
N LYS A 685 -18.66 1.86 18.71
CA LYS A 685 -18.26 2.35 17.37
C LYS A 685 -18.68 3.79 17.08
N VAL A 686 -17.80 4.72 17.43
CA VAL A 686 -17.74 5.97 16.67
C VAL A 686 -17.49 5.56 15.23
N SER A 687 -18.38 6.01 14.35
CA SER A 687 -18.66 5.39 13.04
C SER A 687 -17.43 4.96 12.22
N ASN A 688 -17.66 4.01 11.30
CA ASN A 688 -16.87 3.82 10.06
C ASN A 688 -16.93 5.08 9.15
N GLY A 689 -16.78 6.28 9.73
CA GLY A 689 -16.77 7.59 9.10
C GLY A 689 -15.50 8.36 9.51
N TRP A 690 -15.14 9.35 8.71
CA TRP A 690 -13.84 10.03 8.76
C TRP A 690 -13.64 10.99 9.96
N TYR A 691 -14.69 11.35 10.73
CA TYR A 691 -14.63 12.35 11.82
C TYR A 691 -15.50 12.01 13.03
N CYS A 692 -15.12 12.52 14.21
CA CYS A 692 -15.99 12.55 15.38
C CYS A 692 -16.98 13.73 15.24
N GLN A 693 -18.27 13.47 15.43
CA GLN A 693 -19.32 14.49 15.28
C GLN A 693 -19.68 15.05 16.68
N ILE A 694 -19.33 16.31 16.92
CA ILE A 694 -19.52 16.99 18.22
C ILE A 694 -19.88 18.47 17.99
N THR A 695 -20.70 19.02 18.88
CA THR A 695 -21.02 20.46 18.93
C THR A 695 -21.16 20.92 20.36
N GLY A 696 -21.14 22.23 20.58
CA GLY A 696 -21.53 22.82 21.86
C GLY A 696 -22.89 23.48 21.78
N HIS A 697 -23.66 23.40 22.86
CA HIS A 697 -24.98 23.98 22.96
C HIS A 697 -25.27 24.30 24.44
N GLN A 698 -25.58 25.57 24.74
CA GLN A 698 -25.95 26.03 26.10
C GLN A 698 -24.95 25.58 27.20
N GLY A 699 -23.66 25.81 26.99
CA GLY A 699 -22.59 25.46 27.95
C GLY A 699 -22.28 23.96 28.09
N LYS A 700 -22.91 23.10 27.29
CA LYS A 700 -22.65 21.65 27.25
C LYS A 700 -22.14 21.20 25.89
N LEU A 701 -21.60 19.98 25.82
CA LEU A 701 -21.20 19.37 24.56
C LEU A 701 -22.16 18.24 24.19
N TYR A 702 -22.44 18.10 22.90
CA TYR A 702 -23.31 17.08 22.34
C TYR A 702 -22.59 16.33 21.23
N ALA A 703 -22.57 14.99 21.30
CA ALA A 703 -21.90 14.14 20.33
C ALA A 703 -22.81 13.00 19.88
N THR A 704 -22.65 12.56 18.65
CA THR A 704 -23.40 11.41 18.11
C THR A 704 -22.52 10.18 17.96
N SER A 705 -23.04 9.00 18.26
CA SER A 705 -22.37 7.71 18.04
C SER A 705 -23.26 6.74 17.27
N ILE A 706 -22.73 5.58 16.90
CA ILE A 706 -23.53 4.46 16.41
C ILE A 706 -23.78 3.52 17.59
N SER A 707 -24.94 2.85 17.61
CA SER A 707 -25.27 1.82 18.58
C SER A 707 -24.84 0.44 18.07
N ALA A 708 -24.84 -0.58 18.95
CA ALA A 708 -24.58 -1.97 18.53
C ALA A 708 -25.57 -2.48 17.46
N SER A 709 -26.76 -1.89 17.39
CA SER A 709 -27.81 -2.21 16.41
C SER A 709 -27.73 -1.38 15.12
N GLY A 710 -26.70 -0.55 14.93
CA GLY A 710 -26.52 0.25 13.72
C GLY A 710 -27.44 1.46 13.61
N THR A 711 -27.94 1.98 14.75
CA THR A 711 -28.74 3.22 14.83
C THR A 711 -27.89 4.37 15.40
N GLY A 712 -28.34 5.61 15.25
CA GLY A 712 -27.69 6.75 15.89
C GLY A 712 -28.05 6.87 17.38
N ASP A 713 -27.07 7.28 18.19
CA ASP A 713 -27.23 7.68 19.59
C ASP A 713 -26.76 9.13 19.78
N LEU A 714 -27.40 9.87 20.69
CA LEU A 714 -27.03 11.23 21.08
C LEU A 714 -26.55 11.26 22.53
N TRP A 715 -25.42 11.91 22.77
CA TRP A 715 -24.77 12.00 24.08
C TRP A 715 -24.58 13.45 24.47
N GLU A 716 -24.77 13.74 25.76
CA GLU A 716 -24.50 15.03 26.39
C GLU A 716 -23.31 14.89 27.35
N TYR A 717 -22.42 15.87 27.32
CA TYR A 717 -21.36 16.06 28.31
C TYR A 717 -21.53 17.40 29.02
N THR A 718 -21.50 17.35 30.35
CA THR A 718 -21.56 18.56 31.19
C THR A 718 -20.15 18.87 31.73
N PRO A 719 -19.51 19.96 31.30
CA PRO A 719 -18.14 20.29 31.73
C PRO A 719 -17.96 20.37 33.26
N GLY A 720 -18.94 20.95 33.97
CA GLY A 720 -18.87 21.11 35.42
C GLY A 720 -18.88 19.79 36.21
N THR A 721 -19.50 18.73 35.69
CA THR A 721 -19.55 17.40 36.35
C THR A 721 -18.60 16.38 35.71
N GLN A 722 -18.12 16.67 34.50
CA GLN A 722 -17.32 15.77 33.67
C GLN A 722 -17.99 14.41 33.38
N VAL A 723 -19.32 14.39 33.32
CA VAL A 723 -20.09 13.17 33.06
C VAL A 723 -20.70 13.21 31.66
N TRP A 724 -20.57 12.08 30.95
CA TRP A 724 -21.30 11.78 29.73
C TRP A 724 -22.61 11.06 30.05
N ARG A 725 -23.71 11.51 29.45
CA ARG A 725 -25.04 10.91 29.56
C ARG A 725 -25.65 10.71 28.18
N GLN A 726 -26.18 9.52 27.91
CA GLN A 726 -26.97 9.28 26.70
C GLN A 726 -28.35 9.94 26.83
N ILE A 727 -28.76 10.67 25.80
CA ILE A 727 -30.10 11.23 25.67
C ILE A 727 -31.00 10.18 25.04
N LYS A 728 -32.07 9.82 25.75
CA LYS A 728 -33.07 8.89 25.24
C LYS A 728 -34.08 9.66 24.40
N THR A 729 -34.03 9.50 23.09
CA THR A 729 -34.90 10.20 22.16
C THR A 729 -36.26 9.52 21.98
N THR A 730 -37.28 10.29 21.59
CA THR A 730 -38.65 9.77 21.31
C THR A 730 -38.74 9.00 20.00
N GLN A 731 -37.74 9.10 19.14
CA GLN A 731 -37.62 8.36 17.88
C GLN A 731 -36.19 7.84 17.70
N THR A 732 -36.04 6.79 16.89
CA THR A 732 -34.73 6.28 16.47
C THR A 732 -34.03 7.31 15.59
N LEU A 733 -32.76 7.59 15.88
CA LEU A 733 -31.94 8.51 15.10
C LEU A 733 -31.18 7.77 14.00
N ASN A 734 -30.86 8.49 12.92
CA ASN A 734 -29.96 8.00 11.89
C ASN A 734 -28.52 7.95 12.43
N GLN A 735 -27.76 6.93 12.02
CA GLN A 735 -26.32 6.89 12.30
C GLN A 735 -25.62 8.00 11.50
N LYS A 736 -24.42 8.43 11.93
CA LYS A 736 -23.59 9.42 11.19
C LYS A 736 -24.23 10.81 10.95
N SER A 737 -25.26 11.18 11.71
CA SER A 737 -25.83 12.53 11.70
C SER A 737 -24.88 13.54 12.34
N THR A 738 -24.90 14.80 11.89
CA THR A 738 -24.05 15.86 12.46
C THR A 738 -24.82 16.72 13.45
N PRO A 739 -24.42 16.80 14.74
CA PRO A 739 -25.04 17.71 15.69
C PRO A 739 -24.55 19.15 15.45
N VAL A 740 -25.45 20.13 15.59
CA VAL A 740 -25.10 21.56 15.52
C VAL A 740 -26.03 22.39 16.40
N SER A 741 -25.49 23.38 17.10
CA SER A 741 -26.28 24.42 17.77
C SER A 741 -26.56 25.56 16.80
N TYR A 742 -27.84 25.87 16.58
CA TYR A 742 -28.27 26.92 15.66
C TYR A 742 -29.51 27.63 16.19
N ASN A 743 -29.47 28.95 16.35
CA ASN A 743 -30.56 29.78 16.89
C ASN A 743 -31.19 29.24 18.19
N GLY A 744 -30.34 28.78 19.12
CA GLY A 744 -30.78 28.24 20.40
C GLY A 744 -31.44 26.85 20.31
N GLN A 745 -31.39 26.20 19.14
CA GLN A 745 -31.87 24.83 18.93
C GLN A 745 -30.70 23.86 18.77
N LEU A 746 -30.83 22.65 19.32
CA LEU A 746 -29.93 21.55 19.05
C LEU A 746 -30.47 20.75 17.85
N LEU A 747 -29.75 20.80 16.73
CA LEU A 747 -30.14 20.15 15.50
C LEU A 747 -29.26 18.93 15.21
N LEU A 748 -29.83 17.93 14.53
CA LEU A 748 -29.14 16.80 13.92
C LEU A 748 -29.35 16.86 12.40
N ILE A 749 -28.25 17.01 11.66
CA ILE A 749 -28.28 17.09 10.21
C ILE A 749 -28.12 15.70 9.60
N GLY A 750 -29.10 15.31 8.78
CA GLY A 750 -29.05 14.17 7.87
C GLY A 750 -28.76 12.85 8.59
N GLY A 751 -27.72 12.17 8.14
CA GLY A 751 -27.29 10.85 8.59
C GLY A 751 -27.68 9.74 7.63
N GLN A 752 -27.31 8.53 8.00
CA GLN A 752 -27.54 7.31 7.24
C GLN A 752 -28.49 6.40 8.03
N THR A 753 -29.46 5.79 7.36
CA THR A 753 -30.32 4.77 7.96
C THR A 753 -29.53 3.46 8.16
N SER A 754 -30.10 2.49 8.88
CA SER A 754 -29.52 1.15 8.99
C SER A 754 -29.49 0.38 7.66
N SER A 755 -30.26 0.82 6.66
CA SER A 755 -30.29 0.29 5.28
C SER A 755 -29.36 1.02 4.32
N ASN A 756 -28.37 1.78 4.84
CA ASN A 756 -27.41 2.58 4.08
C ASN A 756 -28.01 3.71 3.22
N GLN A 757 -29.26 4.12 3.46
CA GLN A 757 -29.86 5.27 2.77
C GLN A 757 -29.49 6.58 3.47
N TYR A 758 -29.11 7.59 2.69
CA TYR A 758 -28.77 8.92 3.21
C TYR A 758 -30.03 9.77 3.39
N SER A 759 -30.15 10.44 4.54
CA SER A 759 -31.30 11.27 4.89
C SER A 759 -31.02 12.74 4.63
N ASP A 760 -32.03 13.44 4.10
CA ASP A 760 -32.06 14.88 3.85
C ASP A 760 -32.68 15.66 5.02
N ALA A 761 -33.16 14.98 6.06
CA ALA A 761 -33.88 15.63 7.16
C ALA A 761 -32.93 16.42 8.08
N ILE A 762 -33.38 17.59 8.52
CA ILE A 762 -32.81 18.33 9.65
C ILE A 762 -33.76 18.13 10.83
N LEU A 763 -33.28 17.45 11.87
CA LEU A 763 -34.07 17.17 13.07
C LEU A 763 -33.71 18.15 14.18
N GLU A 764 -34.70 18.66 14.89
CA GLU A 764 -34.53 19.34 16.17
C GLU A 764 -34.69 18.33 17.30
N VAL A 765 -33.79 18.39 18.29
CA VAL A 765 -33.85 17.54 19.49
C VAL A 765 -33.90 18.43 20.72
N ASN A 766 -34.93 18.26 21.54
CA ASN A 766 -34.96 18.86 22.86
C ASN A 766 -34.13 18.00 23.84
N PRO A 767 -33.00 18.50 24.38
CA PRO A 767 -32.08 17.67 25.16
C PRO A 767 -32.64 17.23 26.52
N ASP A 768 -33.57 18.00 27.09
CA ASP A 768 -34.17 17.70 28.40
C ASP A 768 -35.21 16.58 28.33
N THR A 769 -36.04 16.60 27.29
CA THR A 769 -37.17 15.67 27.11
C THR A 769 -36.85 14.52 26.17
N GLY A 770 -35.83 14.66 25.31
CA GLY A 770 -35.54 13.76 24.21
C GLY A 770 -36.55 13.83 23.05
N ALA A 771 -37.48 14.80 23.07
CA ALA A 771 -38.43 14.99 21.97
C ALA A 771 -37.69 15.35 20.68
N VAL A 772 -38.10 14.71 19.58
CA VAL A 772 -37.51 14.94 18.25
C VAL A 772 -38.60 15.40 17.28
N SER A 773 -38.29 16.43 16.51
CA SER A 773 -39.17 16.99 15.47
C SER A 773 -38.35 17.34 14.22
N THR A 774 -39.02 17.48 13.07
CA THR A 774 -38.35 17.96 11.84
C THR A 774 -38.29 19.48 11.85
N ALA A 775 -37.08 20.04 11.74
CA ALA A 775 -36.83 21.47 11.65
C ALA A 775 -36.74 21.97 10.20
N GLY A 776 -36.33 21.09 9.28
CA GLY A 776 -36.20 21.41 7.86
C GLY A 776 -35.75 20.21 7.02
N THR A 777 -35.49 20.44 5.75
CA THR A 777 -34.98 19.43 4.80
C THR A 777 -33.92 20.03 3.88
N LEU A 778 -32.94 19.22 3.52
CA LEU A 778 -31.90 19.53 2.54
C LEU A 778 -32.35 19.13 1.13
N PRO A 779 -31.71 19.67 0.07
CA PRO A 779 -31.99 19.27 -1.31
C PRO A 779 -31.62 17.81 -1.64
N GLU A 780 -30.70 17.22 -0.89
CA GLU A 780 -30.26 15.83 -1.02
C GLU A 780 -29.85 15.25 0.33
N GLY A 781 -29.82 13.92 0.44
CA GLY A 781 -29.41 13.22 1.65
C GLY A 781 -27.90 13.28 1.87
N VAL A 782 -27.49 13.59 3.11
CA VAL A 782 -26.08 13.76 3.49
C VAL A 782 -25.77 13.08 4.82
N ALA A 783 -24.55 12.54 4.98
CA ALA A 783 -24.02 12.11 6.27
C ALA A 783 -22.62 12.69 6.51
N LEU A 784 -22.21 12.85 7.78
CA LEU A 784 -20.87 13.34 8.15
C LEU A 784 -20.50 14.71 7.56
N ALA A 785 -21.47 15.59 7.34
CA ALA A 785 -21.19 16.96 6.94
C ALA A 785 -20.45 17.72 8.05
N LYS A 786 -19.65 18.71 7.68
CA LYS A 786 -19.10 19.68 8.64
C LYS A 786 -20.00 20.91 8.65
N THR A 787 -20.21 21.50 9.82
CA THR A 787 -21.16 22.60 10.00
C THR A 787 -20.49 23.82 10.63
N ALA A 788 -21.00 25.00 10.27
CA ALA A 788 -20.64 26.25 10.92
C ALA A 788 -21.84 27.21 10.90
N VAL A 789 -21.89 28.13 11.86
CA VAL A 789 -22.97 29.12 11.97
C VAL A 789 -22.38 30.53 11.86
N SER A 790 -23.05 31.39 11.10
CA SER A 790 -22.75 32.82 10.99
C SER A 790 -24.06 33.59 10.89
N GLY A 791 -24.37 34.37 11.94
CA GLY A 791 -25.66 35.06 12.06
C GLY A 791 -26.84 34.10 11.95
N GLU A 792 -27.76 34.37 11.02
CA GLU A 792 -28.95 33.55 10.74
C GLU A 792 -28.72 32.50 9.63
N LYS A 793 -27.47 32.09 9.38
CA LYS A 793 -27.14 31.09 8.36
C LYS A 793 -26.36 29.93 8.95
N LEU A 794 -26.79 28.72 8.62
CA LEU A 794 -26.10 27.47 8.87
C LEU A 794 -25.44 27.00 7.58
N ALA A 795 -24.12 26.80 7.61
CA ALA A 795 -23.35 26.21 6.53
C ALA A 795 -23.17 24.70 6.72
N LEU A 796 -23.16 23.96 5.61
CA LEU A 796 -22.83 22.53 5.55
C LEU A 796 -21.86 22.27 4.39
N ILE A 797 -20.81 21.48 4.62
CA ILE A 797 -19.80 21.16 3.59
C ILE A 797 -19.24 19.74 3.73
N GLY A 798 -18.82 19.14 2.62
CA GLY A 798 -18.00 17.94 2.54
C GLY A 798 -18.71 16.58 2.67
N GLY A 799 -19.86 16.49 3.34
CA GLY A 799 -20.50 15.20 3.69
C GLY A 799 -20.71 14.19 2.54
N ASP A 800 -20.91 12.93 2.91
CA ASP A 800 -21.15 11.82 1.99
C ASP A 800 -22.59 11.82 1.47
N THR A 801 -22.75 11.63 0.15
CA THR A 801 -24.06 11.52 -0.52
C THR A 801 -24.21 10.19 -1.24
N ALA A 802 -25.44 9.84 -1.64
CA ALA A 802 -25.73 8.63 -2.40
C ALA A 802 -25.04 8.59 -3.78
N SER A 803 -24.63 9.74 -4.33
CA SER A 803 -23.97 9.84 -5.65
C SER A 803 -22.46 9.57 -5.59
N GLY A 804 -21.88 9.39 -4.39
CA GLY A 804 -20.43 9.32 -4.20
C GLY A 804 -19.72 10.68 -4.28
N SER A 805 -20.45 11.76 -4.60
CA SER A 805 -19.92 13.13 -4.59
C SER A 805 -19.89 13.70 -3.17
N LYS A 806 -18.82 14.43 -2.84
CA LYS A 806 -18.75 15.25 -1.62
C LYS A 806 -19.64 16.48 -1.79
N VAL A 807 -20.41 16.82 -0.75
CA VAL A 807 -21.31 17.98 -0.75
C VAL A 807 -20.53 19.30 -0.92
N GLY A 808 -20.94 20.13 -1.89
CA GLY A 808 -20.52 21.54 -1.99
C GLY A 808 -21.04 22.38 -0.81
N LEU A 809 -20.75 23.69 -0.74
CA LEU A 809 -21.22 24.50 0.39
C LEU A 809 -22.74 24.72 0.32
N TYR A 810 -23.52 24.15 1.23
CA TYR A 810 -24.94 24.50 1.41
C TYR A 810 -25.10 25.56 2.50
N LEU A 811 -25.91 26.58 2.22
CA LEU A 811 -26.33 27.58 3.19
C LEU A 811 -27.84 27.47 3.43
N THR A 812 -28.25 27.30 4.69
CA THR A 812 -29.65 27.14 5.05
C THR A 812 -30.06 28.03 6.22
N ASP A 813 -31.31 28.49 6.19
CA ASP A 813 -32.02 29.09 7.34
C ASP A 813 -33.14 28.17 7.87
N LEU A 814 -33.04 26.87 7.57
CA LEU A 814 -34.03 25.80 7.79
C LEU A 814 -35.24 25.83 6.85
N LYS A 815 -35.56 26.99 6.26
CA LYS A 815 -36.68 27.13 5.30
C LYS A 815 -36.22 27.13 3.86
N ASN A 816 -35.12 27.82 3.59
CA ASN A 816 -34.51 27.92 2.28
C ASN A 816 -33.08 27.39 2.35
N THR A 817 -32.71 26.57 1.37
CA THR A 817 -31.34 26.06 1.24
C THR A 817 -30.79 26.41 -0.13
N GLU A 818 -29.63 27.04 -0.17
CA GLU A 818 -28.90 27.44 -1.38
C GLU A 818 -27.59 26.65 -1.48
N LYS A 819 -27.27 26.16 -2.69
CA LYS A 819 -25.97 25.55 -2.99
C LYS A 819 -25.03 26.62 -3.52
N ILE A 820 -23.83 26.67 -2.96
CA ILE A 820 -22.77 27.62 -3.32
C ILE A 820 -21.60 26.82 -3.91
N ASP A 821 -21.14 27.25 -5.08
CA ASP A 821 -19.95 26.70 -5.71
C ASP A 821 -18.70 27.10 -4.91
N LEU A 822 -17.75 26.17 -4.79
CA LEU A 822 -16.48 26.41 -4.12
C LEU A 822 -15.54 27.25 -5.02
N PRO A 823 -14.54 27.95 -4.45
CA PRO A 823 -13.52 28.64 -5.25
C PRO A 823 -12.77 27.62 -6.13
N THR A 824 -12.13 28.06 -7.22
CA THR A 824 -11.33 27.13 -8.05
C THR A 824 -10.19 26.50 -7.24
N TYR A 825 -10.08 25.18 -7.28
CA TYR A 825 -9.11 24.41 -6.51
C TYR A 825 -8.49 23.25 -7.33
N ASP A 826 -7.42 22.66 -6.81
CA ASP A 826 -6.76 21.47 -7.36
C ASP A 826 -7.62 20.21 -7.13
N GLU A 827 -8.24 19.70 -8.20
CA GLU A 827 -9.13 18.52 -8.15
C GLU A 827 -8.40 17.23 -7.76
N GLY A 828 -7.06 17.19 -7.85
CA GLY A 828 -6.23 16.06 -7.41
C GLY A 828 -6.00 16.00 -5.89
N GLN A 829 -6.74 16.79 -5.11
CA GLN A 829 -6.72 16.76 -3.64
C GLN A 829 -7.92 16.01 -3.09
N GLN A 830 -7.73 15.24 -2.02
CA GLN A 830 -8.87 14.77 -1.24
C GLN A 830 -9.64 16.00 -0.72
N MET A 831 -10.93 16.07 -1.03
CA MET A 831 -11.83 17.14 -0.58
C MET A 831 -12.11 17.01 0.92
N ASP A 832 -11.15 17.44 1.74
CA ASP A 832 -11.29 17.53 3.19
C ASP A 832 -10.94 18.94 3.69
N LEU A 833 -11.89 19.57 4.37
CA LEU A 833 -11.88 21.00 4.66
C LEU A 833 -12.20 21.30 6.11
N ALA A 834 -11.57 22.32 6.67
CA ALA A 834 -12.02 22.96 7.90
C ALA A 834 -13.03 24.06 7.56
N ILE A 835 -14.07 24.25 8.38
CA ILE A 835 -15.02 25.35 8.23
C ILE A 835 -15.24 26.05 9.57
N GLY A 836 -15.42 27.36 9.54
CA GLY A 836 -15.74 28.20 10.70
C GLY A 836 -16.68 29.35 10.33
N GLY A 837 -17.42 29.86 11.31
CA GLY A 837 -18.22 31.07 11.16
C GLY A 837 -17.38 32.33 11.34
N THR A 838 -17.77 33.41 10.68
CA THR A 838 -17.19 34.77 10.81
C THR A 838 -18.30 35.81 10.90
N ALA A 839 -17.97 37.06 11.19
CA ALA A 839 -18.95 38.17 11.24
C ALA A 839 -19.75 38.33 9.93
N GLU A 840 -19.11 38.11 8.79
CA GLU A 840 -19.66 38.41 7.46
C GLU A 840 -20.04 37.15 6.65
N GLY A 841 -19.86 35.97 7.24
CA GLY A 841 -20.11 34.69 6.57
C GLY A 841 -19.22 33.58 7.09
N PHE A 842 -18.50 32.88 6.22
CA PHE A 842 -17.75 31.68 6.58
C PHE A 842 -16.28 31.74 6.17
N ILE A 843 -15.44 31.04 6.90
CA ILE A 843 -14.05 30.77 6.53
C ILE A 843 -13.90 29.27 6.32
N ILE A 844 -13.20 28.87 5.25
CA ILE A 844 -12.81 27.48 5.01
C ILE A 844 -11.31 27.38 4.83
N SER A 845 -10.73 26.23 5.14
CA SER A 845 -9.33 25.94 4.86
C SER A 845 -9.12 24.51 4.38
N GLY A 846 -8.11 24.29 3.53
CA GLY A 846 -7.78 23.02 2.90
C GLY A 846 -8.05 22.94 1.40
N LEU A 847 -8.67 23.97 0.79
CA LEU A 847 -8.88 24.05 -0.67
C LEU A 847 -7.73 24.79 -1.34
N VAL A 848 -6.77 24.08 -1.93
CA VAL A 848 -5.62 24.73 -2.58
C VAL A 848 -5.97 25.24 -3.98
N SER A 849 -5.67 26.51 -4.25
CA SER A 849 -5.76 27.17 -5.56
C SER A 849 -4.86 26.52 -6.63
N THR A 850 -5.35 26.46 -7.88
CA THR A 850 -4.56 26.05 -9.07
C THR A 850 -3.81 27.21 -9.76
N ALA A 851 -4.07 28.46 -9.38
CA ALA A 851 -3.36 29.63 -9.89
C ALA A 851 -2.08 29.90 -9.07
N ASP A 852 -1.03 30.48 -9.70
CA ASP A 852 0.29 30.76 -9.13
C ASP A 852 0.23 31.32 -7.69
N GLY A 853 0.40 30.46 -6.69
CA GLY A 853 0.33 30.76 -5.26
C GLY A 853 -0.54 29.77 -4.47
N TRP A 854 0.05 29.08 -3.48
CA TRP A 854 -0.65 28.13 -2.60
C TRP A 854 -1.57 28.86 -1.60
N GLN A 855 -2.70 29.39 -2.09
CA GLN A 855 -3.81 29.87 -1.25
C GLN A 855 -4.70 28.68 -0.91
N ASP A 856 -4.88 28.38 0.38
CA ASP A 856 -5.66 27.22 0.85
C ASP A 856 -6.86 27.61 1.74
N THR A 857 -6.93 28.88 2.13
CA THR A 857 -7.90 29.40 3.09
C THR A 857 -8.73 30.52 2.47
N TRP A 858 -10.05 30.40 2.54
CA TRP A 858 -10.98 31.25 1.80
C TRP A 858 -12.04 31.80 2.72
N SER A 859 -12.41 33.06 2.50
CA SER A 859 -13.55 33.71 3.13
C SER A 859 -14.69 33.78 2.14
N TYR A 860 -15.88 33.38 2.59
CA TYR A 860 -17.14 33.57 1.86
C TYR A 860 -17.97 34.61 2.58
N ASN A 861 -18.32 35.69 1.89
CA ASN A 861 -19.19 36.72 2.43
C ASN A 861 -20.65 36.44 1.98
N VAL A 862 -21.55 36.31 2.95
CA VAL A 862 -22.94 35.87 2.70
C VAL A 862 -23.81 36.94 2.03
N GLU A 863 -23.47 38.22 2.21
CA GLU A 863 -24.23 39.34 1.63
C GLU A 863 -23.89 39.55 0.16
N THR A 864 -22.60 39.54 -0.16
CA THR A 864 -22.06 39.75 -1.52
C THR A 864 -22.06 38.47 -2.36
N LYS A 865 -22.17 37.30 -1.71
CA LYS A 865 -22.09 35.97 -2.33
C LYS A 865 -20.79 35.70 -3.09
N THR A 866 -19.68 36.18 -2.54
CA THR A 866 -18.36 36.06 -3.18
C THR A 866 -17.34 35.38 -2.27
N TRP A 867 -16.45 34.61 -2.90
CA TRP A 867 -15.23 34.09 -2.30
C TRP A 867 -14.07 35.08 -2.44
N SER A 868 -13.26 35.19 -1.41
CA SER A 868 -11.98 35.92 -1.43
C SER A 868 -10.91 35.15 -0.64
N PRO A 869 -9.62 35.29 -1.00
CA PRO A 869 -8.53 34.84 -0.14
C PRO A 869 -8.67 35.42 1.28
N ALA A 870 -8.50 34.58 2.30
CA ALA A 870 -8.62 35.03 3.69
C ALA A 870 -7.41 35.85 4.18
N GLY A 871 -6.37 36.00 3.36
CA GLY A 871 -5.11 36.64 3.74
C GLY A 871 -4.26 35.83 4.71
N ALA A 872 -4.68 34.58 4.97
CA ALA A 872 -3.94 33.61 5.74
C ALA A 872 -3.84 32.29 4.97
N THR A 873 -2.81 31.50 5.28
CA THR A 873 -2.58 30.17 4.70
C THR A 873 -2.43 29.16 5.82
N LEU A 874 -3.20 28.08 5.82
CA LEU A 874 -3.12 27.04 6.86
C LEU A 874 -1.87 26.19 6.67
N SER A 875 -1.57 25.82 5.43
CA SER A 875 -0.47 24.94 5.06
C SER A 875 -0.10 25.19 3.60
N THR A 876 1.20 25.26 3.30
CA THR A 876 1.67 25.26 1.90
C THR A 876 1.85 23.84 1.35
N ALA A 877 1.29 22.85 2.06
CA ALA A 877 1.26 21.43 1.76
C ALA A 877 -0.18 20.90 1.78
N LYS A 878 -0.49 19.85 1.00
CA LYS A 878 -1.78 19.15 1.07
C LYS A 878 -2.06 18.71 2.51
N THR A 879 -3.27 18.96 2.97
CA THR A 879 -3.73 18.64 4.33
C THR A 879 -4.90 17.67 4.29
N PHE A 880 -5.03 16.84 5.32
CA PHE A 880 -6.08 15.84 5.46
C PHE A 880 -6.52 15.73 6.91
N GLY A 881 -7.67 15.11 7.16
CA GLY A 881 -8.25 14.97 8.50
C GLY A 881 -8.65 16.30 9.14
N LEU A 882 -9.11 17.27 8.33
CA LEU A 882 -9.31 18.64 8.81
C LEU A 882 -10.55 18.77 9.71
N ALA A 883 -10.43 19.49 10.81
CA ALA A 883 -11.58 19.95 11.60
C ALA A 883 -11.41 21.44 11.91
N GLY A 884 -12.48 22.22 11.71
CA GLY A 884 -12.50 23.66 11.93
C GLY A 884 -13.48 24.06 13.02
N LEU A 885 -13.14 25.12 13.76
CA LEU A 885 -14.02 25.74 14.74
C LEU A 885 -13.63 27.21 14.92
N THR A 886 -14.62 28.11 15.00
CA THR A 886 -14.37 29.50 15.40
C THR A 886 -14.76 29.71 16.87
N VAL A 887 -13.88 30.31 17.66
CA VAL A 887 -14.15 30.75 19.04
C VAL A 887 -13.59 32.16 19.23
N GLY A 888 -14.47 33.11 19.58
CA GLY A 888 -14.10 34.53 19.64
C GLY A 888 -13.57 35.03 18.29
N ASP A 889 -12.36 35.62 18.29
CA ASP A 889 -11.65 36.08 17.09
C ASP A 889 -10.76 35.02 16.43
N GLY A 890 -10.81 33.77 16.92
CA GLY A 890 -9.92 32.71 16.48
C GLY A 890 -10.60 31.67 15.63
N PHE A 891 -10.06 31.41 14.44
CA PHE A 891 -10.36 30.22 13.66
C PHE A 891 -9.30 29.15 13.93
N TYR A 892 -9.72 28.10 14.63
CA TYR A 892 -8.88 26.97 15.03
C TYR A 892 -9.05 25.83 14.03
N VAL A 893 -7.94 25.28 13.59
CA VAL A 893 -7.90 24.17 12.66
C VAL A 893 -7.03 23.06 13.20
N TRP A 894 -7.63 21.89 13.35
CA TRP A 894 -6.92 20.64 13.49
C TRP A 894 -6.71 20.03 12.11
N GLY A 895 -5.56 19.42 11.88
CA GLY A 895 -5.34 18.69 10.65
C GLY A 895 -4.09 17.84 10.67
N LYS A 896 -3.84 17.22 9.53
CA LYS A 896 -2.65 16.43 9.28
C LYS A 896 -2.03 16.80 7.94
N SER A 897 -0.73 16.57 7.83
CA SER A 897 0.02 16.65 6.58
C SER A 897 1.23 15.74 6.68
N ASN A 898 1.51 14.94 5.65
CA ASN A 898 2.69 14.07 5.58
C ASN A 898 4.00 14.86 5.53
N LEU A 899 3.88 16.19 5.41
CA LEU A 899 4.97 17.12 5.23
C LEU A 899 5.30 17.96 6.46
N ILE A 900 4.51 17.80 7.53
CA ILE A 900 4.72 18.45 8.81
C ILE A 900 5.33 17.43 9.77
N SER A 901 6.36 17.85 10.53
CA SER A 901 6.98 17.01 11.55
C SER A 901 5.94 16.52 12.58
N GLY A 902 5.78 15.20 12.71
CA GLY A 902 4.76 14.59 13.58
C GLY A 902 3.41 14.36 12.90
N MET A 903 3.28 14.69 11.62
CA MET A 903 2.11 14.51 10.74
C MET A 903 0.83 15.23 11.16
N THR A 904 0.71 15.69 12.41
CA THR A 904 -0.50 16.31 12.98
C THR A 904 -0.19 17.72 13.42
N PHE A 905 -1.12 18.64 13.18
CA PHE A 905 -1.02 20.02 13.61
C PHE A 905 -2.32 20.51 14.25
N PHE A 906 -2.18 21.51 15.12
CA PHE A 906 -3.27 22.34 15.61
C PHE A 906 -2.85 23.79 15.42
N ARG A 907 -3.61 24.56 14.65
CA ARG A 907 -3.23 25.87 14.15
C ARG A 907 -4.35 26.89 14.37
N LYS A 908 -4.00 28.16 14.53
CA LYS A 908 -4.96 29.26 14.66
C LYS A 908 -4.63 30.40 13.71
N THR A 909 -5.65 31.01 13.10
CA THR A 909 -5.57 32.36 12.52
C THR A 909 -6.62 33.27 13.16
N THR A 910 -6.47 34.58 12.97
CA THR A 910 -7.44 35.58 13.42
C THR A 910 -8.49 35.80 12.34
N VAL A 911 -9.75 35.89 12.76
CA VAL A 911 -10.91 36.20 11.90
C VAL A 911 -11.77 37.28 12.58
N SER A 912 -12.61 37.95 11.79
CA SER A 912 -13.68 38.79 12.34
C SER A 912 -14.66 37.90 13.11
N ALA A 913 -14.77 38.11 14.41
CA ALA A 913 -15.55 37.27 15.31
C ALA A 913 -17.02 37.13 14.83
N PRO A 914 -17.56 35.91 14.72
CA PRO A 914 -18.96 35.72 14.33
C PRO A 914 -19.90 36.38 15.32
N VAL A 915 -20.89 37.09 14.79
CA VAL A 915 -22.01 37.61 15.59
C VAL A 915 -22.96 36.44 15.85
N ASN A 916 -22.64 35.61 16.84
CA ASN A 916 -23.62 34.65 17.35
C ASN A 916 -24.62 35.42 18.24
N PRO A 917 -25.93 35.18 18.11
CA PRO A 917 -26.88 35.66 19.11
C PRO A 917 -26.43 35.10 20.47
N VAL A 918 -26.08 36.00 21.38
CA VAL A 918 -25.57 35.68 22.72
C VAL A 918 -26.61 34.82 23.43
N ASP A 919 -26.20 33.64 23.92
CA ASP A 919 -27.01 32.83 24.83
C ASP A 919 -27.43 33.70 26.03
N PRO A 920 -28.72 33.87 26.32
CA PRO A 920 -29.14 34.62 27.49
C PRO A 920 -28.64 33.90 28.75
N VAL A 921 -27.77 34.58 29.50
CA VAL A 921 -27.42 34.21 30.87
C VAL A 921 -28.69 34.30 31.70
N ASP A 922 -29.02 33.22 32.40
CA ASP A 922 -30.17 33.13 33.31
C ASP A 922 -30.16 34.33 34.30
N PRO A 923 -31.22 35.16 34.36
CA PRO A 923 -31.24 36.32 35.21
C PRO A 923 -31.34 35.93 36.69
N VAL A 924 -30.37 36.43 37.45
CA VAL A 924 -30.25 36.52 38.91
C VAL A 924 -31.60 36.45 39.66
N ASP A 925 -31.68 35.52 40.61
CA ASP A 925 -32.70 35.44 41.67
C ASP A 925 -32.72 36.74 42.52
N PRO A 926 -33.83 37.51 42.56
CA PRO A 926 -33.88 38.76 43.29
C PRO A 926 -34.39 38.60 44.74
N GLY A 927 -33.45 38.67 45.68
CA GLY A 927 -33.66 39.20 47.04
C GLY A 927 -33.94 38.18 48.15
N THR A 928 -33.45 38.34 49.39
CA THR A 928 -33.35 39.61 50.16
C THR A 928 -32.33 39.51 51.33
N PRO A 929 -31.89 40.65 51.90
CA PRO A 929 -30.71 40.78 52.76
C PRO A 929 -30.99 40.77 54.27
N GLY A 930 -29.98 40.39 55.06
CA GLY A 930 -29.95 40.55 56.53
C GLY A 930 -28.52 40.60 57.08
N THR A 931 -28.22 41.70 57.77
CA THR A 931 -26.94 42.24 58.28
C THR A 931 -26.29 41.47 59.46
N PRO A 932 -25.03 41.80 59.86
CA PRO A 932 -24.09 40.92 60.57
C PRO A 932 -23.99 41.14 62.08
N SER A 933 -23.47 40.13 62.82
CA SER A 933 -22.60 40.32 63.99
C SER A 933 -22.03 38.99 64.55
N THR A 934 -20.70 38.97 64.65
CA THR A 934 -19.81 38.52 65.76
C THR A 934 -20.25 37.55 66.88
N GLU A 935 -19.27 36.70 67.23
CA GLU A 935 -18.91 36.09 68.53
C GLU A 935 -19.22 34.59 68.82
N THR A 936 -18.14 33.78 68.77
CA THR A 936 -17.56 32.87 69.80
C THR A 936 -18.48 31.81 70.48
N LEU A 937 -18.14 30.51 70.65
CA LEU A 937 -16.96 29.89 71.31
C LEU A 937 -17.03 28.32 71.22
N THR A 938 -15.86 27.67 71.07
CA THR A 938 -15.35 26.38 71.66
C THR A 938 -16.11 25.05 71.53
N ALA A 939 -15.55 23.99 70.91
CA ALA A 939 -14.56 22.97 71.38
C ALA A 939 -15.28 21.61 71.64
N ALA A 940 -14.77 20.41 71.34
CA ALA A 940 -13.40 19.92 71.25
C ALA A 940 -13.31 18.61 70.43
N ASN A 941 -12.09 18.36 69.88
CA ASN A 941 -11.33 17.10 69.80
C ASN A 941 -11.91 15.89 69.01
N THR A 942 -11.16 15.14 68.20
CA THR A 942 -9.69 14.93 68.10
C THR A 942 -9.30 14.21 66.80
N ASN A 943 -8.11 14.55 66.28
CA ASN A 943 -7.08 13.70 65.64
C ASN A 943 -7.36 13.07 64.28
N THR A 944 -6.51 13.15 63.25
CA THR A 944 -5.08 13.57 63.06
C THR A 944 -4.90 13.81 61.54
N GLY A 945 -4.36 14.92 60.99
CA GLY A 945 -2.99 15.45 61.04
C GLY A 945 -2.15 14.90 59.86
N ILE A 946 -1.91 15.59 58.72
CA ILE A 946 -0.99 16.73 58.42
C ILE A 946 0.49 16.32 58.67
N THR A 947 1.52 16.51 57.82
CA THR A 947 2.00 17.68 57.03
C THR A 947 3.10 17.29 56.00
N SER A 948 3.30 18.12 54.96
CA SER A 948 4.62 18.41 54.32
C SER A 948 5.30 19.59 55.06
N PRO A 949 6.64 19.84 55.04
CA PRO A 949 7.20 20.73 54.00
C PRO A 949 8.73 20.62 53.67
N SER A 950 9.04 21.04 52.43
CA SER A 950 10.23 21.74 51.87
C SER A 950 11.66 21.66 52.48
N ASN A 951 12.61 21.32 51.58
CA ASN A 951 13.97 21.86 51.33
C ASN A 951 14.95 22.13 52.50
N MET A 952 16.06 21.37 52.52
CA MET A 952 17.44 21.90 52.60
C MET A 952 18.51 20.80 52.36
N GLY A 953 19.25 20.93 51.25
CA GLY A 953 20.70 20.72 51.08
C GLY A 953 21.46 19.52 51.67
N MET A 954 21.86 18.63 50.74
CA MET A 954 23.24 18.12 50.50
C MET A 954 23.86 16.93 51.28
N ILE A 955 24.17 15.90 50.45
CA ILE A 955 25.33 14.98 50.43
C ILE A 955 25.25 13.69 51.28
N VAL A 956 25.00 12.53 50.63
CA VAL A 956 25.95 11.44 50.29
C VAL A 956 25.19 10.28 49.60
N ALA A 957 25.69 9.86 48.42
CA ALA A 957 25.75 8.53 47.75
C ALA A 957 24.73 7.41 48.10
N ALA A 958 24.21 6.55 47.21
CA ALA A 958 24.45 6.15 45.82
C ALA A 958 23.17 5.38 45.36
N LEU A 959 22.56 5.59 44.17
CA LEU A 959 22.96 5.17 42.79
C LEU A 959 22.89 3.63 42.61
N CYS A 960 22.28 3.04 41.56
CA CYS A 960 22.43 3.35 40.13
C CYS A 960 21.28 2.86 39.23
N LEU A 961 21.09 3.64 38.16
CA LEU A 961 20.59 3.30 36.82
C LEU A 961 21.74 2.74 35.93
N VAL A 962 21.35 1.93 34.94
CA VAL A 962 21.80 1.92 33.52
C VAL A 962 23.15 1.29 33.10
N ALA A 963 23.02 0.50 32.02
CA ALA A 963 23.90 0.20 30.88
C ALA A 963 25.13 -0.74 31.02
N ALA A 964 25.10 -1.72 30.11
CA ALA A 964 26.14 -2.14 29.15
C ALA A 964 27.58 -2.45 29.62
N GLY A 965 28.12 -3.56 29.07
CA GLY A 965 29.55 -3.83 29.00
C GLY A 965 30.00 -4.99 29.90
N VAL A 966 29.93 -6.25 29.46
CA VAL A 966 30.97 -6.95 28.67
C VAL A 966 32.06 -7.59 29.55
N ILE A 967 32.13 -8.92 29.42
CA ILE A 967 33.34 -9.80 29.46
C ILE A 967 33.76 -10.48 30.78
N ILE A 968 33.49 -11.80 30.78
CA ILE A 968 34.46 -12.92 30.93
C ILE A 968 34.81 -13.41 32.35
N THR A 969 34.43 -14.69 32.58
CA THR A 969 35.25 -15.76 33.22
C THR A 969 35.27 -15.70 34.77
N VAL A 970 34.99 -16.75 35.53
CA VAL A 970 34.87 -18.19 35.26
C VAL A 970 34.47 -18.88 36.58
N VAL A 971 33.90 -20.09 36.48
CA VAL A 971 34.02 -21.17 37.51
C VAL A 971 33.26 -20.90 38.83
N VAL A 972 32.36 -21.75 39.36
CA VAL A 972 32.13 -23.19 39.19
C VAL A 972 30.98 -23.59 40.14
N ILE A 973 30.15 -24.59 39.76
CA ILE A 973 29.59 -25.66 40.63
C ILE A 973 28.63 -25.18 41.76
N ARG A 974 27.39 -25.65 41.94
CA ARG A 974 26.81 -26.99 41.73
C ARG A 974 25.29 -26.93 41.98
N LYS A 975 24.56 -27.62 41.11
CA LYS A 975 23.57 -28.69 41.40
C LYS A 975 22.32 -28.45 42.26
N ARG A 976 21.25 -29.01 41.67
CA ARG A 976 20.04 -29.68 42.20
C ARG A 976 18.87 -28.71 42.42
N LYS A 977 17.70 -28.92 41.81
CA LYS A 977 17.10 -30.10 41.17
C LYS A 977 16.20 -29.65 40.03
#